data_AF-A0A7Y1YWG7-F1
#
_entry.id   AF-A0A7Y1YWG7-F1
#
_cell.length_a   1.000
_cell.length_b   1.000
_cell.length_c   1.000
_cell.angle_alpha   90.00
_cell.angle_beta   90.00
_cell.angle_gamma   90.00
#
_symmetry.space_group_name_H-M   'P 1'
#
loop_
_entity.id
_entity.type
_entity.pdbx_description
1 polymer ?
#
loop_
_entity_poly.entity_id
_entity_poly.type
_entity_poly.pdbx_seq_one_letter_code
_entity_poly.pdbx_strand_id
1 'polypeptide(L)'
;MTKRLPRNANGARPARLCAAWVGLLACLVAAGASAQDGLPSVEDVAMQVADPVSRTDTLYRLAATARLVQHSTRGEAGKVAEQLVDDALWLRQLAGRYGATPQRSPVLDPPAWLIQLELSQRDLPVGDLVSPLGPEITVYVDQVFNRSSARIAAVVLPELLWRLEPEAAVTWRAFLDLLAQDADLAAALEAEPPAWIEEWVGSAAAAPAAGSAEAIDSALATLDGQVEAAVRSGPPDVQEWVRLRHRLILAVPGLTGTQRADAISVLRLSVMIDGLHEGRFFAFAEGLISLATELLARAATPEGQVSRLPAWLVGALPSLSATYARAFANVDPRLNSAVAAAFDVLNELTGSDSAELDRVRLQRALADASAQLSLLIPDLAYYFGLPVRDAIAGGMDACTGLMARQETDGSPAMTRELYDDCQQTLVDLADREARTAALAGDFSGPFGADTLQRELRVTSGQRINYGIGYLHDRYATGCALPGQRLPNPLEWSALATLVAWFAEQSPIYFKTPENEARLARMKRIGDELLRVVAEQVDCLAGAGAAVNDPVSRTLVDYRSALVAVGSGISNAIDSYRRKALKPGADVVLQADATQATAYRPDDLMIGPCDREQVCEMNASLPSTRALLGLFPEQYLVADQVRFGSVEICYDDVSWVNRRSAPVRADDTNVANYFGQLSFRLLGRYRSGEQVEDIFGFRFTSPSEHHYLFAANSEEVLADACPVEWIGQRIVTPLRGDHSRIVPNRLTYLAAPRMQPSRLLALNWDRGAEWRDWFITGIGVEPLDMPEPADITGEVNQQLRSLHRNEQAAIYDTLLRPPTRGVTPLVPQLYDESSRLSTVKALMRQQMTLFYPQLLLESDALRSAVAGHGGLLDNTIISRFNNDNVAVDDLNSLAFARLEAVEQAWRAQPELIRRTGSVAGSLAHAMMRLNALYERHFAAPPEAPAEVSAESAD
;
A
#
# COMPACT_ATOMS: atom_id res chain seq x y z
N MET A 1 -76.16 -44.20 48.64
CA MET A 1 -77.55 -43.72 48.77
C MET A 1 -77.66 -42.88 50.03
N THR A 2 -78.28 -41.68 49.93
CA THR A 2 -78.84 -40.81 51.01
C THR A 2 -77.90 -40.39 52.17
N LYS A 3 -77.37 -39.16 52.33
CA LYS A 3 -77.82 -37.75 52.16
C LYS A 3 -78.55 -37.16 53.39
N ARG A 4 -78.01 -36.02 53.90
CA ARG A 4 -78.61 -34.83 54.59
C ARG A 4 -78.35 -34.64 56.11
N LEU A 5 -77.49 -33.65 56.46
CA LEU A 5 -77.77 -32.27 56.99
C LEU A 5 -78.92 -32.06 58.02
N PRO A 6 -79.01 -30.99 58.87
CA PRO A 6 -78.30 -29.67 58.85
C PRO A 6 -78.01 -28.91 60.22
N ARG A 7 -77.19 -27.84 60.12
CA ARG A 7 -77.26 -26.41 60.62
C ARG A 7 -77.65 -25.92 62.05
N ASN A 8 -76.87 -24.88 62.46
CA ASN A 8 -77.18 -23.57 63.11
C ASN A 8 -77.40 -23.52 64.65
N ALA A 9 -77.03 -22.50 65.46
CA ALA A 9 -76.58 -21.11 65.27
C ALA A 9 -75.89 -20.48 66.53
N ASN A 10 -75.03 -19.46 66.29
CA ASN A 10 -74.77 -18.17 66.96
C ASN A 10 -74.40 -17.98 68.47
N GLY A 11 -73.34 -17.16 68.69
CA GLY A 11 -73.19 -16.29 69.87
C GLY A 11 -71.80 -15.66 70.14
N ALA A 12 -71.61 -14.40 69.71
CA ALA A 12 -70.74 -13.30 70.25
C ALA A 12 -69.19 -13.42 70.39
N ARG A 13 -68.47 -12.38 69.88
CA ARG A 13 -67.03 -12.03 70.02
C ARG A 13 -66.81 -11.02 71.21
N PRO A 14 -65.61 -10.46 71.56
CA PRO A 14 -64.25 -10.55 70.97
C PRO A 14 -63.02 -10.57 71.95
N ALA A 15 -61.86 -11.07 71.50
CA ALA A 15 -60.50 -10.59 71.88
C ALA A 15 -59.48 -11.29 70.96
N ARG A 16 -59.02 -10.69 69.85
CA ARG A 16 -57.81 -9.86 69.73
C ARG A 16 -56.57 -10.45 70.43
N LEU A 17 -55.79 -11.22 69.67
CA LEU A 17 -54.32 -11.35 69.69
C LEU A 17 -53.95 -12.71 69.07
N CYS A 18 -53.90 -12.78 67.74
CA CYS A 18 -53.21 -13.86 66.99
C CYS A 18 -53.21 -13.66 65.46
N ALA A 19 -53.67 -12.50 64.94
CA ALA A 19 -53.76 -12.22 63.50
C ALA A 19 -52.70 -11.21 63.02
N ALA A 20 -51.48 -11.29 63.58
CA ALA A 20 -50.34 -10.49 63.11
C ALA A 20 -49.18 -11.34 62.56
N TRP A 21 -49.25 -12.67 62.64
CA TRP A 21 -48.14 -13.55 62.25
C TRP A 21 -48.27 -14.19 60.86
N VAL A 22 -49.47 -14.20 60.25
CA VAL A 22 -49.66 -14.77 58.91
C VAL A 22 -49.59 -13.72 57.79
N GLY A 23 -49.79 -12.43 58.12
CA GLY A 23 -49.57 -11.32 57.18
C GLY A 23 -48.09 -10.91 57.04
N LEU A 24 -47.26 -11.19 58.05
CA LEU A 24 -45.84 -10.84 58.00
C LEU A 24 -45.01 -11.81 57.15
N LEU A 25 -45.38 -13.10 57.09
CA LEU A 25 -44.71 -14.08 56.21
C LEU A 25 -45.07 -13.89 54.72
N ALA A 26 -46.24 -13.34 54.39
CA ALA A 26 -46.59 -13.02 53.01
C ALA A 26 -46.02 -11.67 52.54
N CYS A 27 -45.71 -10.74 53.46
CA CYS A 27 -45.00 -9.50 53.14
C CYS A 27 -43.46 -9.62 53.19
N LEU A 28 -42.90 -10.62 53.89
CA LEU A 28 -41.45 -10.90 53.87
C LEU A 28 -40.99 -11.73 52.65
N VAL A 29 -41.91 -12.40 51.94
CA VAL A 29 -41.62 -13.03 50.64
C VAL A 29 -41.82 -12.05 49.47
N ALA A 30 -42.52 -10.93 49.68
CA ALA A 30 -42.75 -9.88 48.69
C ALA A 30 -41.86 -8.62 48.88
N ALA A 31 -40.91 -8.67 49.82
CA ALA A 31 -39.91 -7.62 50.06
C ALA A 31 -38.47 -8.12 49.84
N GLY A 32 -38.29 -9.17 49.04
CA GLY A 32 -37.10 -9.32 48.23
C GLY A 32 -37.28 -8.44 47.01
N ALA A 33 -37.05 -7.13 47.14
CA ALA A 33 -36.68 -6.34 45.97
C ALA A 33 -35.42 -7.04 45.42
N SER A 34 -35.53 -7.65 44.25
CA SER A 34 -34.39 -8.27 43.58
C SER A 34 -33.31 -7.21 43.45
N ALA A 35 -32.09 -7.51 43.91
CA ALA A 35 -30.90 -6.66 43.82
C ALA A 35 -30.40 -6.48 42.36
N GLN A 36 -31.32 -6.34 41.41
CA GLN A 36 -31.11 -6.36 39.96
C GLN A 36 -31.83 -5.20 39.24
N ASP A 37 -32.70 -4.43 39.91
CA ASP A 37 -33.51 -3.37 39.27
C ASP A 37 -32.67 -2.17 38.75
N GLY A 38 -31.38 -2.09 39.10
CA GLY A 38 -30.44 -1.05 38.64
C GLY A 38 -29.37 -1.51 37.63
N LEU A 39 -29.31 -2.81 37.31
CA LEU A 39 -28.31 -3.37 36.39
C LEU A 39 -28.90 -3.60 34.99
N PRO A 40 -28.09 -3.50 33.92
CA PRO A 40 -28.56 -3.79 32.58
C PRO A 40 -29.05 -5.23 32.38
N SER A 41 -30.11 -5.39 31.59
CA SER A 41 -30.56 -6.70 31.14
C SER A 41 -29.62 -7.32 30.10
N VAL A 42 -29.78 -8.62 29.82
CA VAL A 42 -29.03 -9.30 28.75
C VAL A 42 -29.35 -8.66 27.39
N GLU A 43 -30.60 -8.23 27.19
CA GLU A 43 -31.08 -7.49 26.02
C GLU A 43 -30.37 -6.14 25.86
N ASP A 44 -30.20 -5.39 26.95
CA ASP A 44 -29.50 -4.10 26.91
C ASP A 44 -28.03 -4.28 26.49
N VAL A 45 -27.34 -5.28 27.05
CA VAL A 45 -25.95 -5.59 26.71
C VAL A 45 -25.84 -6.00 25.25
N ALA A 46 -26.72 -6.89 24.78
CA ALA A 46 -26.72 -7.36 23.41
C ALA A 46 -26.91 -6.21 22.42
N MET A 47 -27.76 -5.22 22.75
CA MET A 47 -27.98 -4.05 21.90
C MET A 47 -26.73 -3.16 21.85
N GLN A 48 -26.08 -2.93 22.98
CA GLN A 48 -24.87 -2.10 23.03
C GLN A 48 -23.66 -2.73 22.35
N VAL A 49 -23.54 -4.06 22.40
CA VAL A 49 -22.53 -4.78 21.61
C VAL A 49 -22.86 -4.75 20.12
N ALA A 50 -24.15 -4.78 19.75
CA ALA A 50 -24.56 -4.68 18.37
C ALA A 50 -24.36 -3.26 17.77
N ASP A 51 -24.48 -2.21 18.57
CA ASP A 51 -24.28 -0.82 18.15
C ASP A 51 -22.78 -0.46 17.97
N PRO A 52 -22.33 -0.10 16.75
CA PRO A 52 -20.94 0.29 16.49
C PRO A 52 -20.37 1.35 17.43
N VAL A 53 -21.19 2.28 17.95
CA VAL A 53 -20.72 3.40 18.78
C VAL A 53 -20.34 2.93 20.19
N SER A 54 -21.18 2.12 20.84
CA SER A 54 -20.95 1.62 22.20
C SER A 54 -20.17 0.30 22.28
N ARG A 55 -20.04 -0.42 21.16
CA ARG A 55 -19.55 -1.81 21.10
C ARG A 55 -18.23 -2.04 21.81
N THR A 56 -17.18 -1.31 21.44
CA THR A 56 -15.82 -1.54 22.00
C THR A 56 -15.79 -1.32 23.51
N ASP A 57 -16.43 -0.25 23.97
CA ASP A 57 -16.46 0.08 25.39
C ASP A 57 -17.25 -0.96 26.20
N THR A 58 -18.37 -1.43 25.65
CA THR A 58 -19.17 -2.51 26.22
C THR A 58 -18.36 -3.81 26.33
N LEU A 59 -17.55 -4.12 25.31
CA LEU A 59 -16.69 -5.30 25.32
C LEU A 59 -15.57 -5.23 26.36
N TYR A 60 -15.03 -4.05 26.67
CA TYR A 60 -14.08 -3.90 27.79
C TYR A 60 -14.73 -4.19 29.14
N ARG A 61 -15.96 -3.73 29.34
CA ARG A 61 -16.73 -4.01 30.56
C ARG A 61 -17.06 -5.49 30.66
N LEU A 62 -17.47 -6.11 29.55
CA LEU A 62 -17.70 -7.56 29.47
C LEU A 62 -16.44 -8.37 29.78
N ALA A 63 -15.27 -7.93 29.32
CA ALA A 63 -14.01 -8.58 29.64
C ALA A 63 -13.69 -8.51 31.15
N ALA A 64 -13.94 -7.35 31.79
CA ALA A 64 -13.78 -7.20 33.23
C ALA A 64 -14.76 -8.11 34.01
N THR A 65 -16.02 -8.22 33.56
CA THR A 65 -16.98 -9.17 34.17
C THR A 65 -16.59 -10.62 33.94
N ALA A 66 -16.04 -10.98 32.78
CA ALA A 66 -15.57 -12.32 32.50
C ALA A 66 -14.45 -12.74 33.46
N ARG A 67 -13.52 -11.82 33.77
CA ARG A 67 -12.48 -12.02 34.78
C ARG A 67 -13.08 -12.31 36.16
N LEU A 68 -14.05 -11.51 36.57
CA LEU A 68 -14.70 -11.67 37.87
C LEU A 68 -15.43 -13.02 37.98
N VAL A 69 -16.19 -13.39 36.94
CA VAL A 69 -16.88 -14.70 36.86
C VAL A 69 -15.87 -15.86 36.93
N GLN A 70 -14.72 -15.74 36.25
CA GLN A 70 -13.70 -16.79 36.21
C GLN A 70 -13.01 -17.02 37.57
N HIS A 71 -12.74 -15.96 38.34
CA HIS A 71 -11.95 -16.07 39.58
C HIS A 71 -12.77 -16.17 40.86
N SER A 72 -14.11 -16.05 40.79
CA SER A 72 -15.06 -15.96 41.93
C SER A 72 -14.71 -14.83 42.92
N THR A 73 -15.63 -14.46 43.82
CA THR A 73 -15.47 -13.34 44.77
C THR A 73 -14.44 -13.65 45.86
N ARG A 74 -13.15 -13.57 45.50
CA ARG A 74 -12.04 -13.62 46.46
C ARG A 74 -11.83 -12.23 47.04
N GLY A 75 -12.51 -11.94 48.14
CA GLY A 75 -12.27 -10.72 48.91
C GLY A 75 -13.54 -10.03 49.39
N GLU A 76 -13.34 -8.91 50.06
CA GLU A 76 -14.41 -8.03 50.55
C GLU A 76 -15.17 -7.42 49.37
N ALA A 77 -16.51 -7.54 49.37
CA ALA A 77 -17.39 -7.15 48.26
C ALA A 77 -17.11 -5.75 47.68
N GLY A 78 -16.86 -4.76 48.54
CA GLY A 78 -16.49 -3.39 48.13
C GLY A 78 -15.20 -3.35 47.29
N LYS A 79 -14.17 -4.10 47.68
CA LYS A 79 -12.89 -4.15 46.93
C LYS A 79 -13.04 -4.87 45.60
N VAL A 80 -13.92 -5.87 45.54
CA VAL A 80 -14.23 -6.58 44.29
C VAL A 80 -14.96 -5.65 43.31
N ALA A 81 -15.89 -4.84 43.81
CA ALA A 81 -16.56 -3.81 43.01
C ALA A 81 -15.58 -2.75 42.48
N GLU A 82 -14.68 -2.24 43.32
CA GLU A 82 -13.60 -1.32 42.90
C GLU A 82 -12.69 -1.95 41.83
N GLN A 83 -12.28 -3.21 42.02
CA GLN A 83 -11.41 -3.92 41.08
C GLN A 83 -12.04 -4.08 39.68
N LEU A 84 -13.35 -4.30 39.60
CA LEU A 84 -14.08 -4.41 38.33
C LEU A 84 -14.01 -3.10 37.52
N VAL A 85 -14.13 -1.95 38.19
CA VAL A 85 -14.01 -0.62 37.58
C VAL A 85 -12.58 -0.37 37.11
N ASP A 86 -11.62 -0.65 37.98
CA ASP A 86 -10.19 -0.54 37.68
C ASP A 86 -9.78 -1.41 36.48
N ASP A 87 -10.40 -2.56 36.33
CA ASP A 87 -10.15 -3.48 35.21
C ASP A 87 -10.71 -2.96 33.89
N ALA A 88 -11.93 -2.44 33.86
CA ALA A 88 -12.46 -1.80 32.65
C ALA A 88 -11.62 -0.56 32.26
N LEU A 89 -11.21 0.25 33.24
CA LEU A 89 -10.32 1.40 33.03
C LEU A 89 -8.94 0.97 32.53
N TRP A 90 -8.40 -0.12 33.06
CA TRP A 90 -7.13 -0.71 32.60
C TRP A 90 -7.18 -1.02 31.10
N LEU A 91 -8.25 -1.65 30.60
CA LEU A 91 -8.38 -1.98 29.18
C LEU A 91 -8.47 -0.73 28.29
N ARG A 92 -9.23 0.29 28.72
CA ARG A 92 -9.27 1.59 28.02
C ARG A 92 -7.90 2.26 27.97
N GLN A 93 -7.17 2.26 29.09
CA GLN A 93 -5.82 2.79 29.16
C GLN A 93 -4.85 2.00 28.26
N LEU A 94 -5.01 0.68 28.21
CA LEU A 94 -4.20 -0.19 27.37
C LEU A 94 -4.40 0.13 25.89
N ALA A 95 -5.65 0.21 25.43
CA ALA A 95 -6.00 0.62 24.07
C ALA A 95 -5.50 2.05 23.75
N GLY A 96 -5.72 3.00 24.66
CA GLY A 96 -5.25 4.39 24.46
C GLY A 96 -3.72 4.51 24.34
N ARG A 97 -2.98 3.65 25.05
CA ARG A 97 -1.50 3.64 25.02
C ARG A 97 -0.92 2.86 23.85
N TYR A 98 -1.55 1.75 23.47
CA TYR A 98 -1.00 0.77 22.51
C TYR A 98 -1.80 0.62 21.22
N GLY A 99 -2.77 1.49 20.93
CA GLY A 99 -3.38 1.59 19.60
C GLY A 99 -4.79 1.00 19.55
N ALA A 100 -5.43 1.22 18.41
CA ALA A 100 -6.80 0.79 18.18
C ALA A 100 -6.95 -0.71 18.48
N THR A 101 -8.11 -1.10 19.03
CA THR A 101 -8.45 -2.50 19.29
C THR A 101 -9.54 -2.98 18.33
N PRO A 102 -9.34 -2.92 16.99
CA PRO A 102 -10.24 -3.66 16.12
C PRO A 102 -10.12 -5.12 16.53
N GLN A 103 -11.26 -5.80 16.68
CA GLN A 103 -11.25 -7.22 17.02
C GLN A 103 -10.47 -8.00 15.97
N ARG A 104 -9.74 -9.01 16.42
CA ARG A 104 -8.90 -9.83 15.55
C ARG A 104 -8.95 -11.29 15.92
N SER A 105 -8.68 -12.13 14.94
CA SER A 105 -8.54 -13.56 15.11
C SER A 105 -7.10 -13.91 15.55
N PRO A 106 -6.91 -14.93 16.39
CA PRO A 106 -5.59 -15.47 16.73
C PRO A 106 -4.90 -16.21 15.55
N VAL A 107 -5.59 -16.40 14.42
CA VAL A 107 -5.15 -17.31 13.33
C VAL A 107 -3.83 -16.93 12.67
N LEU A 108 -3.36 -15.69 12.89
CA LEU A 108 -2.09 -15.17 12.41
C LEU A 108 -0.91 -15.54 13.35
N ASP A 109 -0.79 -16.83 13.66
CA ASP A 109 0.28 -17.40 14.48
C ASP A 109 1.02 -18.53 13.73
N PRO A 110 2.02 -18.19 12.88
CA PRO A 110 2.76 -19.19 12.10
C PRO A 110 3.41 -20.31 12.93
N PRO A 111 3.97 -20.06 14.14
CA PRO A 111 4.37 -21.12 15.07
C PRO A 111 3.28 -22.15 15.37
N ALA A 112 2.07 -21.73 15.73
CA ALA A 112 0.97 -22.66 16.00
C ALA A 112 0.62 -23.49 14.76
N TRP A 113 0.61 -22.88 13.58
CA TRP A 113 0.39 -23.59 12.32
C TRP A 113 1.49 -24.59 11.99
N LEU A 114 2.77 -24.23 12.20
CA LEU A 114 3.90 -25.14 12.03
C LEU A 114 3.71 -26.36 12.94
N ILE A 115 3.45 -26.15 14.23
CA ILE A 115 3.24 -27.25 15.17
C ILE A 115 2.01 -28.08 14.76
N GLN A 116 0.89 -27.48 14.39
CA GLN A 116 -0.28 -28.22 13.91
C GLN A 116 0.04 -29.11 12.70
N LEU A 117 0.81 -28.62 11.73
CA LEU A 117 1.18 -29.40 10.54
C LEU A 117 2.14 -30.54 10.88
N GLU A 118 3.11 -30.32 11.77
CA GLU A 118 4.02 -31.36 12.26
C GLU A 118 3.27 -32.47 13.01
N LEU A 119 2.33 -32.09 13.87
CA LEU A 119 1.52 -33.03 14.63
C LEU A 119 0.55 -33.81 13.74
N SER A 120 -0.10 -33.13 12.79
CA SER A 120 -1.06 -33.77 11.88
C SER A 120 -0.40 -34.78 10.95
N GLN A 121 0.88 -34.57 10.57
CA GLN A 121 1.65 -35.56 9.80
C GLN A 121 1.92 -36.85 10.59
N ARG A 122 1.85 -36.80 11.91
CA ARG A 122 2.14 -37.91 12.84
C ARG A 122 0.89 -38.43 13.55
N ASP A 123 -0.29 -37.98 13.13
CA ASP A 123 -1.59 -38.29 13.76
C ASP A 123 -1.63 -37.99 15.26
N LEU A 124 -0.95 -36.91 15.66
CA LEU A 124 -0.90 -36.44 17.04
C LEU A 124 -1.94 -35.32 17.28
N PRO A 125 -2.59 -35.27 18.46
CA PRO A 125 -3.54 -34.23 18.78
C PRO A 125 -2.83 -32.88 18.97
N VAL A 126 -3.45 -31.81 18.49
CA VAL A 126 -2.87 -30.45 18.55
C VAL A 126 -2.85 -29.90 19.97
N GLY A 127 -3.80 -30.21 20.85
CA GLY A 127 -3.88 -29.62 22.19
C GLY A 127 -4.44 -28.19 22.21
N ASP A 128 -5.01 -27.80 23.35
CA ASP A 128 -5.82 -26.58 23.44
C ASP A 128 -4.97 -25.31 23.47
N LEU A 129 -3.79 -25.33 24.13
CA LEU A 129 -2.95 -24.13 24.22
C LEU A 129 -2.28 -23.73 22.89
N VAL A 130 -2.04 -24.69 22.00
CA VAL A 130 -1.22 -24.47 20.80
C VAL A 130 -2.01 -24.48 19.49
N SER A 131 -3.34 -24.54 19.57
CA SER A 131 -4.23 -24.37 18.42
C SER A 131 -3.96 -23.02 17.70
N PRO A 132 -3.98 -22.97 16.36
CA PRO A 132 -3.99 -21.70 15.63
C PRO A 132 -5.25 -20.87 15.85
N LEU A 133 -6.32 -21.46 16.38
CA LEU A 133 -7.49 -20.73 16.87
C LEU A 133 -7.29 -20.19 18.30
N GLY A 134 -6.05 -20.22 18.80
CA GLY A 134 -5.65 -19.81 20.13
C GLY A 134 -6.21 -20.68 21.26
N PRO A 135 -5.79 -20.43 22.51
CA PRO A 135 -6.28 -21.15 23.67
C PRO A 135 -7.72 -20.80 24.05
N GLU A 136 -8.24 -21.49 25.06
CA GLU A 136 -9.50 -21.16 25.71
C GLU A 136 -9.54 -19.70 26.20
N ILE A 137 -10.75 -19.13 26.26
CA ILE A 137 -10.98 -17.73 26.62
C ILE A 137 -10.41 -17.36 28.00
N THR A 138 -10.37 -18.32 28.93
CA THR A 138 -9.82 -18.15 30.29
C THR A 138 -8.35 -17.72 30.28
N VAL A 139 -7.56 -18.30 29.36
CA VAL A 139 -6.14 -17.95 29.18
C VAL A 139 -5.98 -16.51 28.68
N TYR A 140 -6.87 -16.08 27.77
CA TYR A 140 -6.88 -14.71 27.28
C TYR A 140 -7.23 -13.71 28.37
N VAL A 141 -8.27 -14.01 29.16
CA VAL A 141 -8.68 -13.17 30.30
C VAL A 141 -7.51 -13.00 31.27
N ASP A 142 -6.87 -14.09 31.69
CA ASP A 142 -5.73 -14.03 32.62
C ASP A 142 -4.56 -13.22 32.03
N GLN A 143 -4.25 -13.39 30.76
CA GLN A 143 -3.14 -12.69 30.11
C GLN A 143 -3.42 -11.19 29.90
N VAL A 144 -4.65 -10.82 29.54
CA VAL A 144 -5.05 -9.41 29.32
C VAL A 144 -5.02 -8.61 30.64
N PHE A 145 -5.41 -9.25 31.74
CA PHE A 145 -5.39 -8.63 33.06
C PHE A 145 -4.07 -8.78 33.83
N ASN A 146 -3.08 -9.46 33.23
CA ASN A 146 -1.72 -9.47 33.76
C ASN A 146 -1.03 -8.12 33.54
N ARG A 147 -1.21 -7.20 34.51
CA ARG A 147 -0.67 -5.82 34.47
C ARG A 147 0.86 -5.75 34.39
N SER A 148 1.57 -6.81 34.83
CA SER A 148 3.04 -6.87 34.71
C SER A 148 3.51 -7.05 33.26
N SER A 149 2.62 -7.50 32.38
CA SER A 149 2.89 -7.83 30.97
C SER A 149 2.01 -7.00 30.03
N ALA A 150 1.89 -5.69 30.27
CA ALA A 150 1.04 -4.76 29.53
C ALA A 150 1.20 -4.87 27.99
N ARG A 151 2.42 -5.02 27.49
CA ARG A 151 2.68 -5.14 26.04
C ARG A 151 2.06 -6.41 25.44
N ILE A 152 2.11 -7.53 26.15
CA ILE A 152 1.49 -8.79 25.71
C ILE A 152 -0.03 -8.63 25.78
N ALA A 153 -0.54 -8.09 26.89
CA ALA A 153 -1.97 -7.83 27.07
C ALA A 153 -2.54 -6.98 25.93
N ALA A 154 -1.80 -5.96 25.46
CA ALA A 154 -2.22 -5.12 24.34
C ALA A 154 -2.37 -5.90 23.03
N VAL A 155 -1.47 -6.85 22.75
CA VAL A 155 -1.53 -7.69 21.54
C VAL A 155 -2.72 -8.64 21.57
N VAL A 156 -2.99 -9.27 22.72
CA VAL A 156 -4.03 -10.31 22.84
C VAL A 156 -5.41 -9.75 23.18
N LEU A 157 -5.53 -8.47 23.57
CA LEU A 157 -6.82 -7.82 23.85
C LEU A 157 -7.78 -7.89 22.63
N PRO A 158 -7.39 -7.51 21.40
CA PRO A 158 -8.19 -7.71 20.19
C PRO A 158 -8.75 -9.12 20.01
N GLU A 159 -7.99 -10.14 20.39
CA GLU A 159 -8.35 -11.55 20.28
C GLU A 159 -9.30 -12.01 21.39
N LEU A 160 -9.18 -11.44 22.58
CA LEU A 160 -10.17 -11.59 23.64
C LEU A 160 -11.51 -10.98 23.20
N LEU A 161 -11.49 -9.77 22.65
CA LEU A 161 -12.71 -9.08 22.19
C LEU A 161 -13.42 -9.85 21.06
N TRP A 162 -12.67 -10.46 20.15
CA TRP A 162 -13.18 -11.33 19.07
C TRP A 162 -13.93 -12.56 19.59
N ARG A 163 -13.56 -13.06 20.76
CA ARG A 163 -14.23 -14.20 21.43
C ARG A 163 -15.39 -13.75 22.31
N LEU A 164 -15.24 -12.62 23.00
CA LEU A 164 -16.26 -12.13 23.93
C LEU A 164 -17.51 -11.62 23.25
N GLU A 165 -17.40 -10.98 22.08
CA GLU A 165 -18.58 -10.46 21.39
C GLU A 165 -19.66 -11.50 21.12
N PRO A 166 -19.38 -12.64 20.46
CA PRO A 166 -20.40 -13.67 20.26
C PRO A 166 -20.92 -14.29 21.56
N GLU A 167 -20.14 -14.19 22.63
CA GLU A 167 -20.43 -14.75 23.96
C GLU A 167 -20.95 -13.69 24.93
N ALA A 168 -21.31 -12.48 24.45
CA ALA A 168 -21.66 -11.35 25.31
C ALA A 168 -22.85 -11.67 26.23
N ALA A 169 -23.93 -12.22 25.65
CA ALA A 169 -25.12 -12.60 26.41
C ALA A 169 -24.86 -13.75 27.40
N VAL A 170 -23.98 -14.69 27.05
CA VAL A 170 -23.60 -15.82 27.92
C VAL A 170 -22.78 -15.32 29.10
N THR A 171 -21.79 -14.47 28.83
CA THR A 171 -20.90 -13.88 29.83
C THR A 171 -21.68 -13.00 30.80
N TRP A 172 -22.57 -12.15 30.28
CA TRP A 172 -23.40 -11.28 31.13
C TRP A 172 -24.38 -12.06 31.99
N ARG A 173 -25.02 -13.10 31.43
CA ARG A 173 -25.90 -13.97 32.22
C ARG A 173 -25.15 -14.66 33.36
N ALA A 174 -23.94 -15.17 33.09
CA ALA A 174 -23.10 -15.77 34.13
C ALA A 174 -22.73 -14.76 35.23
N PHE A 175 -22.52 -13.49 34.87
CA PHE A 175 -22.31 -12.42 35.85
C PHE A 175 -23.56 -12.13 36.68
N LEU A 176 -24.75 -12.03 36.08
CA LEU A 176 -26.00 -11.88 36.81
C LEU A 176 -26.29 -13.06 37.75
N ASP A 177 -25.99 -14.29 37.30
CA ASP A 177 -26.11 -15.50 38.10
C ASP A 177 -25.15 -15.49 39.30
N LEU A 178 -23.93 -14.95 39.13
CA LEU A 178 -22.97 -14.75 40.22
C LEU A 178 -23.50 -13.74 41.24
N LEU A 179 -24.04 -12.60 40.80
CA LEU A 179 -24.61 -11.59 41.70
C LEU A 179 -25.85 -12.11 42.45
N ALA A 180 -26.66 -12.96 41.82
CA ALA A 180 -27.77 -13.62 42.50
C ALA A 180 -27.31 -14.58 43.61
N GLN A 181 -26.06 -15.07 43.54
CA GLN A 181 -25.45 -15.97 44.52
C GLN A 181 -24.66 -15.22 45.60
N ASP A 182 -24.23 -13.98 45.35
CA ASP A 182 -23.42 -13.16 46.25
C ASP A 182 -24.11 -11.82 46.56
N ALA A 183 -24.95 -11.83 47.59
CA ALA A 183 -25.75 -10.67 47.99
C ALA A 183 -24.90 -9.49 48.50
N ASP A 184 -23.73 -9.75 49.08
CA ASP A 184 -22.83 -8.71 49.56
C ASP A 184 -22.17 -7.98 48.38
N LEU A 185 -21.74 -8.72 47.35
CA LEU A 185 -21.25 -8.15 46.10
C LEU A 185 -22.35 -7.36 45.36
N ALA A 186 -23.56 -7.92 45.28
CA ALA A 186 -24.70 -7.22 44.67
C ALA A 186 -24.97 -5.89 45.39
N ALA A 187 -25.04 -5.90 46.73
CA ALA A 187 -25.23 -4.68 47.51
C ALA A 187 -24.07 -3.68 47.38
N ALA A 188 -22.82 -4.15 47.28
CA ALA A 188 -21.66 -3.28 47.06
C ALA A 188 -21.72 -2.55 45.70
N LEU A 189 -22.12 -3.27 44.65
CA LEU A 189 -22.30 -2.70 43.30
C LEU A 189 -23.51 -1.75 43.22
N GLU A 190 -24.53 -1.92 44.07
CA GLU A 190 -25.67 -1.00 44.18
C GLU A 190 -25.36 0.26 45.03
N ALA A 191 -24.51 0.13 46.05
CA ALA A 191 -24.19 1.21 46.98
C ALA A 191 -23.24 2.27 46.38
N GLU A 192 -22.29 1.82 45.55
CA GLU A 192 -21.47 2.68 44.71
C GLU A 192 -21.67 2.26 43.24
N PRO A 193 -22.82 2.61 42.62
CA PRO A 193 -23.07 2.28 41.23
C PRO A 193 -21.97 2.95 40.42
N PRO A 194 -21.04 2.20 39.82
CA PRO A 194 -19.86 2.85 39.34
C PRO A 194 -20.25 3.59 38.06
N ALA A 195 -19.56 4.70 37.76
CA ALA A 195 -19.88 5.60 36.65
C ALA A 195 -20.05 4.91 35.27
N TRP A 196 -19.67 3.64 35.13
CA TRP A 196 -19.96 2.84 33.94
C TRP A 196 -21.46 2.51 33.79
N ILE A 197 -22.27 2.34 34.84
CA ILE A 197 -23.71 2.04 34.66
C ILE A 197 -24.49 3.27 34.15
N GLU A 198 -24.08 4.50 34.49
CA GLU A 198 -24.79 5.74 34.16
C GLU A 198 -24.84 6.10 32.65
N GLU A 199 -23.95 5.54 31.82
CA GLU A 199 -23.94 5.77 30.36
C GLU A 199 -24.83 4.80 29.55
N TRP A 200 -25.50 3.85 30.20
CA TRP A 200 -26.41 2.91 29.54
C TRP A 200 -27.79 3.56 29.34
N VAL A 201 -27.87 4.66 28.57
CA VAL A 201 -29.14 5.36 28.32
C VAL A 201 -29.68 5.06 26.90
N GLY A 202 -30.83 4.40 26.84
CA GLY A 202 -31.92 4.81 25.93
C GLY A 202 -32.18 4.01 24.63
N SER A 203 -32.98 2.95 24.77
CA SER A 203 -34.00 2.42 23.84
C SER A 203 -33.75 2.47 22.31
N ALA A 204 -33.36 1.32 21.74
CA ALA A 204 -33.80 0.93 20.41
C ALA A 204 -34.85 -0.18 20.55
N ALA A 205 -35.93 -0.11 19.78
CA ALA A 205 -37.05 -1.05 19.85
C ALA A 205 -36.56 -2.50 19.80
N ALA A 206 -36.85 -3.26 20.86
CA ALA A 206 -36.55 -4.68 20.93
C ALA A 206 -37.10 -5.38 19.69
N ALA A 207 -36.20 -6.01 18.91
CA ALA A 207 -36.63 -6.98 17.92
C ALA A 207 -37.34 -8.12 18.66
N PRO A 208 -38.47 -8.65 18.15
CA PRO A 208 -39.12 -9.79 18.78
C PRO A 208 -38.13 -10.95 18.89
N ALA A 209 -38.09 -11.59 20.06
CA ALA A 209 -37.32 -12.81 20.29
C ALA A 209 -37.76 -13.87 19.26
N ALA A 210 -36.90 -14.16 18.29
CA ALA A 210 -37.12 -15.27 17.37
C ALA A 210 -36.80 -16.59 18.10
N GLY A 211 -37.50 -17.67 17.75
CA GLY A 211 -37.11 -19.00 18.19
C GLY A 211 -35.69 -19.30 17.73
N SER A 212 -34.87 -19.89 18.60
CA SER A 212 -33.42 -20.05 18.40
C SER A 212 -33.06 -20.76 17.08
N ALA A 213 -33.90 -21.67 16.58
CA ALA A 213 -33.66 -22.40 15.33
C ALA A 213 -33.92 -21.59 14.04
N GLU A 214 -34.83 -20.60 14.03
CA GLU A 214 -35.15 -19.78 12.83
C GLU A 214 -34.18 -18.59 12.65
N ALA A 215 -33.40 -18.27 13.70
CA ALA A 215 -32.52 -17.10 13.72
C ALA A 215 -31.38 -17.19 12.70
N ILE A 216 -30.80 -18.38 12.47
CA ILE A 216 -29.66 -18.56 11.56
C ILE A 216 -30.10 -18.42 10.09
N ASP A 217 -31.19 -19.08 9.69
CA ASP A 217 -31.70 -19.00 8.31
C ASP A 217 -32.15 -17.56 7.97
N SER A 218 -32.81 -16.87 8.90
CA SER A 218 -33.14 -15.44 8.74
C SER A 218 -31.88 -14.56 8.66
N ALA A 219 -30.84 -14.89 9.43
CA ALA A 219 -29.60 -14.14 9.43
C ALA A 219 -28.83 -14.30 8.12
N LEU A 220 -28.75 -15.51 7.56
CA LEU A 220 -28.14 -15.76 6.25
C LEU A 220 -28.87 -15.02 5.13
N ALA A 221 -30.20 -15.02 5.14
CA ALA A 221 -30.98 -14.24 4.16
C ALA A 221 -30.75 -12.72 4.30
N THR A 222 -30.53 -12.22 5.53
CA THR A 222 -30.15 -10.81 5.76
C THR A 222 -28.75 -10.53 5.21
N LEU A 223 -27.80 -11.45 5.42
CA LEU A 223 -26.44 -11.34 4.88
C LEU A 223 -26.43 -11.33 3.35
N ASP A 224 -27.26 -12.12 2.68
CA ASP A 224 -27.36 -12.09 1.20
C ASP A 224 -27.71 -10.68 0.70
N GLY A 225 -28.72 -10.05 1.29
CA GLY A 225 -29.11 -8.68 0.94
C GLY A 225 -27.97 -7.67 1.16
N GLN A 226 -27.21 -7.84 2.23
CA GLN A 226 -26.06 -6.98 2.55
C GLN A 226 -24.86 -7.23 1.64
N VAL A 227 -24.58 -8.48 1.25
CA VAL A 227 -23.56 -8.81 0.25
C VAL A 227 -23.91 -8.18 -1.09
N GLU A 228 -25.17 -8.27 -1.52
CA GLU A 228 -25.62 -7.59 -2.74
C GLU A 228 -25.46 -6.06 -2.65
N ALA A 229 -25.69 -5.47 -1.48
CA ALA A 229 -25.48 -4.03 -1.26
C ALA A 229 -23.99 -3.66 -1.34
N ALA A 230 -23.12 -4.49 -0.73
CA ALA A 230 -21.67 -4.32 -0.76
C ALA A 230 -21.11 -4.39 -2.19
N VAL A 231 -21.56 -5.38 -2.96
CA VAL A 231 -21.18 -5.55 -4.38
C VAL A 231 -21.65 -4.36 -5.23
N ARG A 232 -22.83 -3.80 -4.96
CA ARG A 232 -23.37 -2.63 -5.68
C ARG A 232 -22.76 -1.29 -5.26
N SER A 233 -21.78 -1.29 -4.34
CA SER A 233 -21.13 -0.07 -3.79
C SER A 233 -22.09 0.91 -3.09
N GLY A 234 -23.23 0.44 -2.58
CA GLY A 234 -24.13 1.25 -1.74
C GLY A 234 -23.65 1.29 -0.29
N PRO A 235 -23.91 2.35 0.49
CA PRO A 235 -23.65 2.33 1.92
C PRO A 235 -24.49 1.24 2.59
N PRO A 236 -23.94 0.51 3.58
CA PRO A 236 -24.69 -0.52 4.28
C PRO A 236 -25.87 0.07 5.07
N ASP A 237 -26.95 -0.71 5.22
CA ASP A 237 -28.01 -0.35 6.17
C ASP A 237 -27.52 -0.65 7.59
N VAL A 238 -26.96 0.38 8.22
CA VAL A 238 -26.44 0.32 9.60
C VAL A 238 -27.49 -0.22 10.58
N GLN A 239 -28.77 0.15 10.41
CA GLN A 239 -29.83 -0.33 11.30
C GLN A 239 -30.14 -1.80 11.08
N GLU A 240 -30.03 -2.30 9.86
CA GLU A 240 -30.19 -3.72 9.56
C GLU A 240 -29.04 -4.56 10.15
N TRP A 241 -27.80 -4.05 10.10
CA TRP A 241 -26.66 -4.69 10.75
C TRP A 241 -26.80 -4.77 12.27
N VAL A 242 -27.22 -3.69 12.91
CA VAL A 242 -27.47 -3.67 14.36
C VAL A 242 -28.56 -4.67 14.71
N ARG A 243 -29.68 -4.68 13.97
CA ARG A 243 -30.78 -5.63 14.17
C ARG A 243 -30.36 -7.09 13.97
N LEU A 244 -29.50 -7.37 12.99
CA LEU A 244 -28.95 -8.71 12.75
C LEU A 244 -28.08 -9.17 13.93
N ARG A 245 -27.10 -8.35 14.31
CA ARG A 245 -26.16 -8.65 15.40
C ARG A 245 -26.89 -8.85 16.73
N HIS A 246 -27.78 -7.93 17.07
CA HIS A 246 -28.59 -8.01 18.29
C HIS A 246 -29.38 -9.32 18.38
N ARG A 247 -30.07 -9.70 17.29
CA ARG A 247 -30.83 -10.97 17.23
C ARG A 247 -29.95 -12.19 17.42
N LEU A 248 -28.77 -12.22 16.80
CA LEU A 248 -27.84 -13.34 16.91
C LEU A 248 -27.27 -13.47 18.32
N ILE A 249 -26.81 -12.36 18.92
CA ILE A 249 -26.25 -12.34 20.28
C ILE A 249 -27.26 -12.90 21.30
N LEU A 250 -28.54 -12.53 21.18
CA LEU A 250 -29.60 -13.06 22.05
C LEU A 250 -29.94 -14.53 21.80
N ALA A 251 -29.73 -15.03 20.58
CA ALA A 251 -30.02 -16.42 20.24
C ALA A 251 -28.94 -17.39 20.74
N VAL A 252 -27.65 -16.98 20.75
CA VAL A 252 -26.49 -17.83 21.13
C VAL A 252 -26.70 -18.64 22.42
N PRO A 253 -27.19 -18.07 23.54
CA PRO A 253 -27.33 -18.80 24.80
C PRO A 253 -28.34 -19.95 24.76
N GLY A 254 -29.26 -19.96 23.78
CA GLY A 254 -30.26 -20.99 23.56
C GLY A 254 -29.89 -22.02 22.48
N LEU A 255 -28.68 -21.92 21.92
CA LEU A 255 -28.15 -22.80 20.87
C LEU A 255 -27.09 -23.76 21.41
N THR A 256 -26.96 -24.92 20.79
CA THR A 256 -25.98 -25.96 21.16
C THR A 256 -25.28 -26.54 19.94
N GLY A 257 -24.09 -27.12 20.14
CA GLY A 257 -23.33 -27.83 19.10
C GLY A 257 -23.10 -26.98 17.84
N THR A 258 -23.33 -27.56 16.66
CA THR A 258 -23.15 -26.89 15.36
C THR A 258 -23.98 -25.62 15.23
N GLN A 259 -25.22 -25.57 15.75
CA GLN A 259 -26.07 -24.40 15.62
C GLN A 259 -25.49 -23.19 16.34
N ARG A 260 -24.93 -23.39 17.54
CA ARG A 260 -24.25 -22.31 18.27
C ARG A 260 -23.02 -21.84 17.51
N ALA A 261 -22.19 -22.76 17.06
CA ALA A 261 -20.99 -22.43 16.29
C ALA A 261 -21.32 -21.67 14.99
N ASP A 262 -22.38 -22.07 14.28
CA ASP A 262 -22.83 -21.38 13.07
C ASP A 262 -23.33 -19.97 13.38
N ALA A 263 -24.13 -19.78 14.44
CA ALA A 263 -24.58 -18.44 14.85
C ALA A 263 -23.39 -17.51 15.18
N ILE A 264 -22.37 -18.02 15.85
CA ILE A 264 -21.12 -17.30 16.15
C ILE A 264 -20.39 -16.91 14.86
N SER A 265 -20.24 -17.86 13.91
CA SER A 265 -19.61 -17.60 12.62
C SER A 265 -20.39 -16.55 11.79
N VAL A 266 -21.73 -16.61 11.78
CA VAL A 266 -22.60 -15.62 11.10
C VAL A 266 -22.46 -14.24 11.73
N LEU A 267 -22.37 -14.15 13.06
CA LEU A 267 -22.12 -12.87 13.74
C LEU A 267 -20.79 -12.26 13.30
N ARG A 268 -19.72 -13.04 13.26
CA ARG A 268 -18.40 -12.59 12.77
C ARG A 268 -18.46 -12.17 11.31
N LEU A 269 -19.15 -12.92 10.45
CA LEU A 269 -19.36 -12.57 9.05
C LEU A 269 -20.02 -11.21 8.89
N SER A 270 -21.02 -10.89 9.72
CA SER A 270 -21.69 -9.59 9.67
C SER A 270 -20.71 -8.43 9.88
N VAL A 271 -19.79 -8.57 10.84
CA VAL A 271 -18.79 -7.55 11.18
C VAL A 271 -17.73 -7.41 10.09
N MET A 272 -17.33 -8.53 9.50
CA MET A 272 -16.34 -8.56 8.42
C MET A 272 -16.88 -7.94 7.12
N ILE A 273 -18.12 -8.26 6.76
CA ILE A 273 -18.76 -7.72 5.54
C ILE A 273 -19.02 -6.21 5.71
N ASP A 274 -19.53 -5.78 6.87
CA ASP A 274 -19.69 -4.35 7.20
C ASP A 274 -18.36 -3.59 7.06
N GLY A 275 -17.26 -4.18 7.53
CA GLY A 275 -15.91 -3.61 7.45
C GLY A 275 -15.36 -3.40 6.03
N LEU A 276 -15.87 -4.08 5.00
CA LEU A 276 -15.42 -3.88 3.63
C LEU A 276 -15.70 -2.46 3.11
N HIS A 277 -16.80 -1.84 3.55
CA HIS A 277 -17.14 -0.46 3.20
C HIS A 277 -16.24 0.57 3.90
N GLU A 278 -15.76 0.23 5.09
CA GLU A 278 -14.85 1.06 5.87
C GLU A 278 -13.38 0.89 5.43
N GLY A 279 -13.13 0.04 4.44
CA GLY A 279 -11.78 -0.27 3.96
C GLY A 279 -10.98 -1.18 4.91
N ARG A 280 -11.65 -1.96 5.77
CA ARG A 280 -11.03 -2.96 6.68
C ARG A 280 -10.81 -4.29 5.95
N PHE A 281 -9.98 -4.26 4.91
CA PHE A 281 -9.75 -5.38 4.01
C PHE A 281 -8.87 -6.48 4.62
N PHE A 282 -7.87 -6.10 5.41
CA PHE A 282 -7.03 -7.07 6.12
C PHE A 282 -7.86 -7.92 7.09
N ALA A 283 -8.68 -7.27 7.92
CA ALA A 283 -9.53 -7.92 8.91
C ALA A 283 -10.52 -8.90 8.26
N PHE A 284 -11.05 -8.58 7.07
CA PHE A 284 -11.91 -9.49 6.30
C PHE A 284 -11.16 -10.77 5.91
N ALA A 285 -9.97 -10.65 5.30
CA ALA A 285 -9.20 -11.83 4.88
C ALA A 285 -8.75 -12.68 6.10
N GLU A 286 -8.28 -12.03 7.16
CA GLU A 286 -7.88 -12.68 8.41
C GLU A 286 -9.04 -13.49 9.03
N GLY A 287 -10.22 -12.88 9.15
CA GLY A 287 -11.37 -13.56 9.73
C GLY A 287 -11.93 -14.65 8.82
N LEU A 288 -11.79 -14.57 7.49
CA LEU A 288 -12.11 -15.68 6.59
C LEU A 288 -11.18 -16.89 6.79
N ILE A 289 -9.87 -16.67 6.97
CA ILE A 289 -8.94 -17.76 7.32
C ILE A 289 -9.40 -18.39 8.65
N SER A 290 -9.72 -17.57 9.65
CA SER A 290 -10.23 -18.04 10.95
C SER A 290 -11.47 -18.94 10.81
N LEU A 291 -12.48 -18.49 10.06
CA LEU A 291 -13.71 -19.24 9.83
C LEU A 291 -13.47 -20.54 9.05
N ALA A 292 -12.62 -20.50 8.01
CA ALA A 292 -12.25 -21.70 7.27
C ALA A 292 -11.55 -22.73 8.18
N THR A 293 -10.64 -22.28 9.05
CA THR A 293 -10.00 -23.13 10.06
C THR A 293 -11.01 -23.73 11.04
N GLU A 294 -11.95 -22.93 11.57
CA GLU A 294 -13.01 -23.40 12.47
C GLU A 294 -13.94 -24.43 11.81
N LEU A 295 -14.32 -24.21 10.55
CA LEU A 295 -15.16 -25.13 9.80
C LEU A 295 -14.42 -26.43 9.47
N LEU A 296 -13.14 -26.35 9.10
CA LEU A 296 -12.29 -27.52 8.85
C LEU A 296 -12.08 -28.35 10.12
N ALA A 297 -11.84 -27.70 11.27
CA ALA A 297 -11.70 -28.39 12.55
C ALA A 297 -13.00 -29.09 12.97
N ARG A 298 -14.18 -28.48 12.73
CA ARG A 298 -15.47 -29.10 13.03
C ARG A 298 -15.80 -30.28 12.14
N ALA A 299 -15.46 -30.21 10.85
CA ALA A 299 -15.62 -31.34 9.92
C ALA A 299 -14.83 -32.58 10.34
N ALA A 300 -13.87 -32.45 11.27
CA ALA A 300 -13.15 -33.56 11.85
C ALA A 300 -13.93 -34.41 12.85
N THR A 301 -15.06 -33.91 13.37
CA THR A 301 -15.84 -34.57 14.42
C THR A 301 -16.96 -35.45 13.84
N PRO A 302 -17.05 -36.76 14.19
CA PRO A 302 -18.02 -37.69 13.60
C PRO A 302 -19.51 -37.43 13.93
N GLU A 303 -19.81 -36.61 14.94
CA GLU A 303 -21.16 -36.54 15.57
C GLU A 303 -21.97 -35.28 15.21
N GLY A 304 -21.50 -34.45 14.28
CA GLY A 304 -22.09 -33.14 14.00
C GLY A 304 -23.16 -33.13 12.90
N GLN A 305 -24.23 -32.35 13.11
CA GLN A 305 -25.07 -31.82 12.04
C GLN A 305 -24.19 -31.03 11.06
N VAL A 306 -24.37 -31.23 9.74
CA VAL A 306 -23.57 -30.55 8.71
C VAL A 306 -23.87 -29.05 8.72
N SER A 307 -22.82 -28.22 8.88
CA SER A 307 -22.93 -26.76 8.80
C SER A 307 -23.34 -26.34 7.38
N ARG A 308 -24.27 -25.39 7.28
CA ARG A 308 -24.70 -24.82 5.98
C ARG A 308 -23.78 -23.67 5.50
N LEU A 309 -22.88 -23.20 6.37
CA LEU A 309 -22.04 -22.04 6.09
C LEU A 309 -21.04 -22.22 4.95
N PRO A 310 -20.38 -23.38 4.76
CA PRO A 310 -19.49 -23.57 3.62
C PRO A 310 -20.20 -23.31 2.30
N ALA A 311 -21.42 -23.85 2.12
CA ALA A 311 -22.20 -23.66 0.90
C ALA A 311 -22.61 -22.20 0.68
N TRP A 312 -23.03 -21.50 1.75
CA TRP A 312 -23.35 -20.08 1.67
C TRP A 312 -22.13 -19.22 1.29
N LEU A 313 -20.99 -19.45 1.95
CA LEU A 313 -19.75 -18.71 1.67
C LEU A 313 -19.23 -18.96 0.26
N VAL A 314 -19.31 -20.19 -0.25
CA VAL A 314 -18.95 -20.53 -1.64
C VAL A 314 -19.82 -19.76 -2.64
N GLY A 315 -21.09 -19.51 -2.30
CA GLY A 315 -21.98 -18.66 -3.11
C GLY A 315 -21.63 -17.17 -3.04
N ALA A 316 -21.33 -16.64 -1.85
CA ALA A 316 -21.12 -15.21 -1.63
C ALA A 316 -19.72 -14.71 -2.05
N LEU A 317 -18.66 -15.45 -1.70
CA LEU A 317 -17.27 -15.01 -1.82
C LEU A 317 -16.81 -14.64 -3.24
N PRO A 318 -17.21 -15.33 -4.32
CA PRO A 318 -16.79 -14.97 -5.67
C PRO A 318 -17.19 -13.52 -6.04
N SER A 319 -18.40 -13.09 -5.65
CA SER A 319 -18.90 -11.75 -5.96
C SER A 319 -18.16 -10.65 -5.17
N LEU A 320 -17.92 -10.90 -3.87
CA LEU A 320 -17.14 -10.02 -3.00
C LEU A 320 -15.70 -9.91 -3.49
N SER A 321 -15.06 -11.05 -3.77
CA SER A 321 -13.69 -11.11 -4.29
C SER A 321 -13.55 -10.34 -5.60
N ALA A 322 -14.44 -10.55 -6.57
CA ALA A 322 -14.42 -9.82 -7.84
C ALA A 322 -14.58 -8.30 -7.65
N THR A 323 -15.44 -7.87 -6.72
CA THR A 323 -15.69 -6.45 -6.43
C THR A 323 -14.48 -5.79 -5.76
N TYR A 324 -13.90 -6.44 -4.75
CA TYR A 324 -12.87 -5.86 -3.90
C TYR A 324 -11.43 -6.25 -4.27
N ALA A 325 -11.21 -7.10 -5.29
CA ALA A 325 -9.88 -7.60 -5.66
C ALA A 325 -8.82 -6.50 -5.86
N ARG A 326 -9.20 -5.36 -6.45
CA ARG A 326 -8.30 -4.20 -6.61
C ARG A 326 -8.00 -3.54 -5.27
N ALA A 327 -9.01 -3.38 -4.42
CA ALA A 327 -8.86 -2.78 -3.10
C ALA A 327 -7.99 -3.66 -2.18
N PHE A 328 -8.23 -4.97 -2.19
CA PHE A 328 -7.36 -5.98 -1.55
C PHE A 328 -5.92 -5.82 -2.02
N ALA A 329 -5.69 -5.80 -3.33
CA ALA A 329 -4.35 -5.68 -3.88
C ALA A 329 -3.68 -4.32 -3.59
N ASN A 330 -4.47 -3.25 -3.42
CA ASN A 330 -3.97 -1.95 -3.02
C ASN A 330 -3.44 -1.96 -1.58
N VAL A 331 -4.03 -2.74 -0.67
CA VAL A 331 -3.54 -2.93 0.71
C VAL A 331 -2.40 -3.95 0.75
N ASP A 332 -2.62 -5.15 0.24
CA ASP A 332 -1.60 -6.19 0.11
C ASP A 332 -2.09 -7.22 -0.91
N PRO A 333 -1.37 -7.46 -2.02
CA PRO A 333 -1.77 -8.47 -3.02
C PRO A 333 -2.00 -9.86 -2.43
N ARG A 334 -1.35 -10.20 -1.31
CA ARG A 334 -1.53 -11.49 -0.63
C ARG A 334 -2.91 -11.65 0.00
N LEU A 335 -3.69 -10.58 0.18
CA LEU A 335 -5.09 -10.69 0.62
C LEU A 335 -5.93 -11.48 -0.38
N ASN A 336 -5.71 -11.28 -1.69
CA ASN A 336 -6.41 -12.07 -2.71
C ASN A 336 -6.07 -13.57 -2.60
N SER A 337 -4.79 -13.88 -2.37
CA SER A 337 -4.32 -15.26 -2.17
C SER A 337 -4.91 -15.89 -0.91
N ALA A 338 -4.98 -15.14 0.18
CA ALA A 338 -5.59 -15.57 1.44
C ALA A 338 -7.09 -15.86 1.30
N VAL A 339 -7.83 -14.98 0.62
CA VAL A 339 -9.26 -15.18 0.33
C VAL A 339 -9.45 -16.41 -0.56
N ALA A 340 -8.59 -16.62 -1.56
CA ALA A 340 -8.63 -17.80 -2.41
C ALA A 340 -8.35 -19.09 -1.62
N ALA A 341 -7.33 -19.11 -0.75
CA ALA A 341 -7.02 -20.25 0.09
C ALA A 341 -8.19 -20.61 1.03
N ALA A 342 -8.83 -19.62 1.65
CA ALA A 342 -10.03 -19.84 2.45
C ALA A 342 -11.20 -20.38 1.60
N PHE A 343 -11.41 -19.83 0.40
CA PHE A 343 -12.43 -20.31 -0.54
C PHE A 343 -12.21 -21.77 -0.94
N ASP A 344 -10.98 -22.17 -1.27
CA ASP A 344 -10.66 -23.54 -1.67
C ASP A 344 -11.00 -24.55 -0.55
N VAL A 345 -10.67 -24.22 0.70
CA VAL A 345 -11.05 -25.03 1.87
C VAL A 345 -12.57 -25.13 2.00
N LEU A 346 -13.27 -24.00 1.91
CA LEU A 346 -14.73 -23.97 2.02
C LEU A 346 -15.40 -24.77 0.91
N ASN A 347 -14.89 -24.70 -0.32
CA ASN A 347 -15.40 -25.44 -1.46
C ASN A 347 -15.24 -26.95 -1.27
N GLU A 348 -14.08 -27.41 -0.80
CA GLU A 348 -13.84 -28.83 -0.50
C GLU A 348 -14.76 -29.36 0.60
N LEU A 349 -15.04 -28.54 1.62
CA LEU A 349 -15.99 -28.87 2.69
C LEU A 349 -17.45 -28.99 2.20
N THR A 350 -17.80 -28.44 1.04
CA THR A 350 -19.14 -28.60 0.44
C THR A 350 -19.28 -29.86 -0.40
N GLY A 351 -18.18 -30.34 -0.99
CA GLY A 351 -18.20 -31.40 -2.01
C GLY A 351 -17.80 -32.79 -1.51
N SER A 352 -17.13 -32.89 -0.36
CA SER A 352 -16.52 -34.14 0.13
C SER A 352 -17.19 -34.68 1.38
N ASP A 353 -17.29 -36.02 1.49
CA ASP A 353 -17.59 -36.68 2.76
C ASP A 353 -16.40 -36.48 3.72
N SER A 354 -16.68 -36.35 5.03
CA SER A 354 -15.66 -35.99 6.04
C SER A 354 -14.49 -36.98 6.15
N ALA A 355 -14.69 -38.21 5.67
CA ALA A 355 -13.70 -39.28 5.62
C ALA A 355 -12.75 -39.20 4.41
N GLU A 356 -13.10 -38.47 3.35
CA GLU A 356 -12.30 -38.33 2.13
C GLU A 356 -11.51 -37.01 2.09
N LEU A 357 -11.71 -36.12 3.06
CA LEU A 357 -11.03 -34.83 3.17
C LEU A 357 -9.53 -34.99 3.44
N ASP A 358 -8.70 -34.47 2.53
CA ASP A 358 -7.25 -34.31 2.71
C ASP A 358 -6.93 -33.13 3.63
N ARG A 359 -7.12 -33.34 4.94
CA ARG A 359 -7.04 -32.29 5.96
C ARG A 359 -5.67 -31.63 6.04
N VAL A 360 -4.59 -32.41 5.89
CA VAL A 360 -3.21 -31.88 5.98
C VAL A 360 -2.96 -30.90 4.84
N ARG A 361 -3.42 -31.19 3.62
CA ARG A 361 -3.33 -30.26 2.49
C ARG A 361 -4.10 -28.97 2.74
N LEU A 362 -5.33 -29.07 3.23
CA LEU A 362 -6.19 -27.92 3.50
C LEU A 362 -5.63 -27.04 4.64
N GLN A 363 -5.14 -27.66 5.72
CA GLN A 363 -4.44 -26.97 6.80
C GLN A 363 -3.19 -26.25 6.29
N ARG A 364 -2.42 -26.88 5.38
CA ARG A 364 -1.24 -26.25 4.79
C ARG A 364 -1.58 -24.99 4.00
N ALA A 365 -2.66 -25.02 3.21
CA ALA A 365 -3.12 -23.84 2.48
C ALA A 365 -3.45 -22.66 3.41
N LEU A 366 -4.13 -22.92 4.53
CA LEU A 366 -4.45 -21.90 5.55
C LEU A 366 -3.19 -21.42 6.31
N ALA A 367 -2.26 -22.34 6.61
CA ALA A 367 -0.98 -22.02 7.22
C ALA A 367 -0.13 -21.10 6.33
N ASP A 368 -0.08 -21.38 5.03
CA ASP A 368 0.63 -20.56 4.06
C ASP A 368 0.01 -19.17 3.94
N ALA A 369 -1.33 -19.07 3.91
CA ALA A 369 -2.02 -17.79 3.96
C ALA A 369 -1.71 -17.00 5.25
N SER A 370 -1.72 -17.67 6.41
CA SER A 370 -1.34 -17.06 7.69
C SER A 370 0.10 -16.53 7.68
N ALA A 371 1.05 -17.31 7.15
CA ALA A 371 2.45 -16.91 7.01
C ALA A 371 2.65 -15.74 6.03
N GLN A 372 1.94 -15.74 4.90
CA GLN A 372 1.96 -14.66 3.92
C GLN A 372 1.49 -13.32 4.51
N LEU A 373 0.45 -13.35 5.35
CA LEU A 373 -0.12 -12.16 5.95
C LEU A 373 0.68 -11.68 7.16
N SER A 374 1.13 -12.57 8.04
CA SER A 374 1.86 -12.19 9.26
C SER A 374 3.34 -11.87 9.02
N LEU A 375 4.02 -12.60 8.13
CA LEU A 375 5.48 -12.51 7.94
C LEU A 375 5.90 -11.83 6.62
N LEU A 376 4.94 -11.55 5.73
CA LEU A 376 5.18 -10.98 4.39
C LEU A 376 6.10 -11.86 3.50
N ILE A 377 6.05 -13.18 3.69
CA ILE A 377 6.80 -14.19 2.92
C ILE A 377 5.89 -14.93 1.92
N PRO A 378 6.43 -15.72 0.98
CA PRO A 378 5.63 -16.50 0.03
C PRO A 378 4.77 -17.60 0.67
N ASP A 379 5.31 -18.39 1.59
CA ASP A 379 4.62 -19.51 2.24
C ASP A 379 5.41 -19.97 3.48
N LEU A 380 4.87 -20.89 4.29
CA LEU A 380 5.50 -21.33 5.53
C LEU A 380 6.80 -22.12 5.25
N ALA A 381 6.79 -22.95 4.20
CA ALA A 381 7.91 -23.80 3.80
C ALA A 381 9.11 -23.00 3.29
N TYR A 382 8.89 -21.85 2.66
CA TYR A 382 9.91 -20.91 2.20
C TYR A 382 10.84 -20.48 3.34
N TYR A 383 10.30 -20.36 4.55
CA TYR A 383 11.06 -19.95 5.72
C TYR A 383 11.59 -21.14 6.51
N PHE A 384 10.71 -22.05 6.95
CA PHE A 384 11.08 -23.16 7.84
C PHE A 384 11.80 -24.31 7.12
N GLY A 385 11.66 -24.44 5.79
CA GLY A 385 12.33 -25.48 5.00
C GLY A 385 13.75 -25.14 4.54
N LEU A 386 14.34 -24.05 5.03
CA LEU A 386 15.70 -23.65 4.65
C LEU A 386 16.77 -24.45 5.42
N PRO A 387 17.85 -24.94 4.77
CA PRO A 387 18.86 -25.80 5.42
C PRO A 387 19.54 -25.21 6.67
N VAL A 388 19.60 -23.88 6.76
CA VAL A 388 20.14 -23.18 7.94
C VAL A 388 19.35 -23.49 9.23
N ARG A 389 18.14 -24.08 9.12
CA ARG A 389 17.26 -24.44 10.24
C ARG A 389 17.25 -25.92 10.56
N ASP A 390 18.06 -26.75 9.89
CA ASP A 390 18.06 -28.21 10.07
C ASP A 390 18.25 -28.63 11.53
N ALA A 391 19.03 -27.88 12.31
CA ALA A 391 19.22 -28.15 13.74
C ALA A 391 17.93 -27.96 14.56
N ILE A 392 17.17 -26.89 14.28
CA ILE A 392 15.91 -26.60 14.97
C ILE A 392 14.82 -27.56 14.49
N ALA A 393 14.65 -27.68 13.16
CA ALA A 393 13.66 -28.58 12.57
C ALA A 393 13.91 -30.03 12.98
N GLY A 394 15.16 -30.50 12.94
CA GLY A 394 15.54 -31.84 13.38
C GLY A 394 15.32 -32.07 14.87
N GLY A 395 15.55 -31.05 15.72
CA GLY A 395 15.23 -31.12 17.14
C GLY A 395 13.73 -31.26 17.41
N MET A 396 12.91 -30.48 16.71
CA MET A 396 11.45 -30.55 16.79
C MET A 396 10.94 -31.92 16.31
N ASP A 397 11.39 -32.36 15.14
CA ASP A 397 11.02 -33.64 14.52
C ASP A 397 11.41 -34.85 15.39
N ALA A 398 12.61 -34.81 15.98
CA ALA A 398 13.06 -35.86 16.89
C ALA A 398 12.16 -35.97 18.12
N CYS A 399 11.78 -34.84 18.72
CA CYS A 399 10.93 -34.82 19.90
C CYS A 399 9.51 -35.30 19.57
N THR A 400 8.85 -34.72 18.56
CA THR A 400 7.49 -35.12 18.16
C THR A 400 7.45 -36.58 17.69
N GLY A 401 8.53 -37.06 17.06
CA GLY A 401 8.65 -38.44 16.65
C GLY A 401 8.87 -39.44 17.77
N LEU A 402 9.44 -39.04 18.90
CA LEU A 402 9.45 -39.87 20.10
C LEU A 402 8.05 -39.99 20.72
N MET A 403 7.27 -38.89 20.73
CA MET A 403 5.88 -38.92 21.23
C MET A 403 4.95 -39.78 20.37
N ALA A 404 5.14 -39.78 19.05
CA ALA A 404 4.34 -40.59 18.14
C ALA A 404 4.62 -42.10 18.22
N ARG A 405 5.71 -42.52 18.88
CA ARG A 405 6.05 -43.94 19.00
C ARG A 405 5.16 -44.61 20.03
N GLN A 406 4.65 -45.77 19.64
CA GLN A 406 3.95 -46.70 20.52
C GLN A 406 4.82 -47.93 20.75
N GLU A 407 4.75 -48.50 21.96
CA GLU A 407 5.32 -49.81 22.26
C GLU A 407 4.48 -50.93 21.62
N THR A 408 4.99 -52.17 21.66
CA THR A 408 4.31 -53.34 21.07
C THR A 408 2.94 -53.64 21.68
N ASP A 409 2.65 -53.12 22.87
CA ASP A 409 1.36 -53.26 23.56
C ASP A 409 0.42 -52.06 23.33
N GLY A 410 0.81 -51.09 22.50
CA GLY A 410 0.05 -49.89 22.18
C GLY A 410 0.21 -48.75 23.21
N SER A 411 1.02 -48.91 24.26
CA SER A 411 1.32 -47.84 25.21
C SER A 411 2.29 -46.79 24.60
N PRO A 412 2.27 -45.53 25.05
CA PRO A 412 3.23 -44.53 24.58
C PRO A 412 4.67 -44.91 24.95
N ALA A 413 5.57 -44.93 23.96
CA ALA A 413 6.99 -45.27 24.18
C ALA A 413 7.79 -44.18 24.93
N MET A 414 7.14 -43.08 25.32
CA MET A 414 7.77 -41.95 25.96
C MET A 414 8.09 -42.23 27.43
N THR A 415 9.38 -42.37 27.75
CA THR A 415 9.86 -42.48 29.13
C THR A 415 10.11 -41.09 29.73
N ARG A 416 10.22 -41.02 31.06
CA ARG A 416 10.54 -39.76 31.76
C ARG A 416 11.90 -39.17 31.35
N GLU A 417 12.92 -40.02 31.20
CA GLU A 417 14.26 -39.58 30.77
C GLU A 417 14.20 -38.95 29.37
N LEU A 418 13.52 -39.61 28.42
CA LEU A 418 13.33 -39.08 27.07
C LEU A 418 12.53 -37.77 27.08
N TYR A 419 11.50 -37.67 27.94
CA TYR A 419 10.72 -36.44 28.09
C TYR A 419 11.59 -35.27 28.59
N ASP A 420 12.37 -35.50 29.65
CA ASP A 420 13.25 -34.49 30.24
C ASP A 420 14.36 -34.07 29.27
N ASP A 421 14.89 -35.01 28.47
CA ASP A 421 15.86 -34.74 27.41
C ASP A 421 15.26 -33.93 26.26
N CYS A 422 14.02 -34.22 25.86
CA CYS A 422 13.29 -33.42 24.87
C CYS A 422 13.09 -31.98 25.37
N GLN A 423 12.58 -31.80 26.59
CA GLN A 423 12.40 -30.49 27.20
C GLN A 423 13.72 -29.71 27.27
N GLN A 424 14.80 -30.35 27.71
CA GLN A 424 16.12 -29.73 27.78
C GLN A 424 16.63 -29.32 26.38
N THR A 425 16.48 -30.20 25.39
CA THR A 425 16.90 -29.96 24.01
C THR A 425 16.20 -28.74 23.41
N LEU A 426 14.88 -28.65 23.56
CA LEU A 426 14.11 -27.51 23.05
C LEU A 426 14.55 -26.18 23.68
N VAL A 427 14.80 -26.18 24.99
CA VAL A 427 15.27 -25.01 25.73
C VAL A 427 16.71 -24.62 25.35
N ASP A 428 17.58 -25.58 25.07
CA ASP A 428 18.95 -25.33 24.60
C ASP A 428 18.97 -24.79 23.16
N LEU A 429 18.13 -25.31 22.27
CA LEU A 429 17.96 -24.78 20.91
C LEU A 429 17.45 -23.34 20.94
N ALA A 430 16.48 -23.04 21.81
CA ALA A 430 15.89 -21.71 21.94
C ALA A 430 16.89 -20.66 22.44
N ASP A 431 17.86 -21.07 23.26
CA ASP A 431 18.85 -20.14 23.81
C ASP A 431 20.14 -20.05 23.01
N ARG A 432 20.58 -21.13 22.35
CA ARG A 432 21.86 -21.14 21.63
C ARG A 432 21.66 -21.05 20.12
N GLU A 433 20.94 -22.01 19.55
CA GLU A 433 20.80 -22.12 18.10
C GLU A 433 20.03 -20.94 17.52
N ALA A 434 18.91 -20.56 18.15
CA ALA A 434 18.12 -19.42 17.72
C ALA A 434 18.90 -18.09 17.75
N ARG A 435 20.03 -17.99 18.47
CA ARG A 435 20.89 -16.78 18.55
C ARG A 435 22.05 -16.78 17.54
N THR A 436 22.23 -17.83 16.74
CA THR A 436 23.32 -17.88 15.77
C THR A 436 23.20 -16.75 14.75
N ALA A 437 24.34 -16.26 14.24
CA ALA A 437 24.32 -15.18 13.25
C ALA A 437 23.55 -15.57 11.97
N ALA A 438 23.54 -16.86 11.63
CA ALA A 438 22.81 -17.37 10.48
C ALA A 438 21.29 -17.24 10.66
N LEU A 439 20.78 -17.50 11.87
CA LEU A 439 19.36 -17.47 12.20
C LEU A 439 18.87 -16.11 12.72
N ALA A 440 19.70 -15.25 13.30
CA ALA A 440 19.26 -13.99 13.89
C ALA A 440 20.04 -12.74 13.40
N GLY A 441 21.05 -12.91 12.55
CA GLY A 441 21.94 -11.84 12.09
C GLY A 441 22.99 -11.44 13.13
N ASP A 442 23.81 -10.43 12.80
CA ASP A 442 24.91 -9.93 13.64
C ASP A 442 24.82 -8.40 13.79
N PHE A 443 25.12 -7.87 14.98
CA PHE A 443 25.16 -6.44 15.26
C PHE A 443 26.33 -5.72 14.58
N SER A 444 27.35 -6.44 14.14
CA SER A 444 28.59 -5.87 13.56
C SER A 444 28.54 -5.65 12.05
N GLY A 445 27.43 -6.01 11.39
CA GLY A 445 27.25 -5.83 9.95
C GLY A 445 27.86 -6.95 9.11
N PRO A 446 28.35 -6.67 7.89
CA PRO A 446 28.65 -5.35 7.33
C PRO A 446 27.44 -4.54 6.85
N PHE A 447 27.51 -3.19 6.93
CA PHE A 447 26.39 -2.27 6.65
C PHE A 447 26.46 -1.53 5.30
N GLY A 448 27.34 -1.97 4.38
CA GLY A 448 27.42 -1.40 3.03
C GLY A 448 26.13 -1.60 2.23
N ALA A 449 25.88 -0.74 1.24
CA ALA A 449 24.63 -0.72 0.46
C ALA A 449 24.29 -2.07 -0.20
N ASP A 450 25.27 -2.73 -0.84
CA ASP A 450 25.06 -4.04 -1.47
C ASP A 450 24.74 -5.15 -0.45
N THR A 451 25.33 -5.08 0.73
CA THR A 451 25.02 -6.02 1.82
C THR A 451 23.63 -5.75 2.35
N LEU A 452 23.29 -4.49 2.64
CA LEU A 452 21.96 -4.09 3.09
C LEU A 452 20.88 -4.59 2.12
N GLN A 453 21.06 -4.40 0.81
CA GLN A 453 20.11 -4.91 -0.19
C GLN A 453 19.93 -6.44 -0.14
N ARG A 454 20.99 -7.20 0.17
CA ARG A 454 20.91 -8.65 0.36
C ARG A 454 20.19 -9.01 1.65
N GLU A 455 20.50 -8.34 2.75
CA GLU A 455 19.88 -8.62 4.05
C GLU A 455 18.39 -8.25 4.07
N LEU A 456 17.99 -7.21 3.34
CA LEU A 456 16.59 -6.80 3.18
C LEU A 456 15.72 -7.80 2.40
N ARG A 457 16.33 -8.80 1.73
CA ARG A 457 15.61 -9.87 1.03
C ARG A 457 15.29 -11.06 1.94
N VAL A 458 15.89 -11.12 3.12
CA VAL A 458 15.67 -12.17 4.11
C VAL A 458 14.53 -11.75 5.05
N THR A 459 13.76 -12.72 5.55
CA THR A 459 12.69 -12.48 6.53
C THR A 459 13.20 -11.69 7.72
N SER A 460 12.48 -10.64 8.10
CA SER A 460 12.99 -9.61 9.02
C SER A 460 13.40 -10.16 10.39
N GLY A 461 12.63 -11.10 10.96
CA GLY A 461 12.98 -11.78 12.22
C GLY A 461 14.32 -12.50 12.19
N GLN A 462 14.74 -13.04 11.03
CA GLN A 462 16.05 -13.67 10.84
C GLN A 462 17.21 -12.67 10.86
N ARG A 463 16.90 -11.39 10.83
CA ARG A 463 17.84 -10.27 10.78
C ARG A 463 17.59 -9.27 11.91
N ILE A 464 17.02 -9.72 13.03
CA ILE A 464 16.76 -8.87 14.20
C ILE A 464 18.05 -8.17 14.69
N ASN A 465 19.15 -8.90 14.85
CA ASN A 465 20.41 -8.34 15.33
C ASN A 465 21.07 -7.45 14.27
N TYR A 466 20.98 -7.82 12.99
CA TYR A 466 21.45 -6.96 11.89
C TYR A 466 20.68 -5.64 11.84
N GLY A 467 19.35 -5.68 11.97
CA GLY A 467 18.50 -4.50 11.98
C GLY A 467 18.83 -3.55 13.14
N ILE A 468 19.05 -4.09 14.34
CA ILE A 468 19.50 -3.30 15.49
C ILE A 468 20.88 -2.69 15.21
N GLY A 469 21.85 -3.50 14.77
CA GLY A 469 23.20 -3.03 14.46
C GLY A 469 23.22 -1.94 13.39
N TYR A 470 22.42 -2.10 12.33
CA TYR A 470 22.30 -1.12 11.24
C TYR A 470 21.75 0.23 11.73
N LEU A 471 20.78 0.20 12.65
CA LEU A 471 20.25 1.42 13.25
C LEU A 471 21.29 2.15 14.12
N HIS A 472 22.15 1.40 14.83
CA HIS A 472 23.26 1.97 15.60
C HIS A 472 24.37 2.55 14.72
N ASP A 473 24.67 1.91 13.60
CA ASP A 473 25.64 2.42 12.63
C ASP A 473 25.14 3.72 11.97
N ARG A 474 23.85 3.76 11.61
CA ARG A 474 23.27 4.87 10.85
C ARG A 474 22.84 6.06 11.71
N TYR A 475 22.41 5.85 12.96
CA TYR A 475 21.84 6.89 13.80
C TYR A 475 22.57 6.98 15.14
N ALA A 476 22.70 8.21 15.65
CA ALA A 476 23.13 8.41 17.04
C ALA A 476 22.08 7.81 17.99
N THR A 477 22.50 6.88 18.85
CA THR A 477 21.65 6.16 19.79
C THR A 477 21.97 6.58 21.23
N GLY A 478 20.97 6.54 22.11
CA GLY A 478 21.13 6.85 23.53
C GLY A 478 21.64 5.68 24.39
N CYS A 479 21.86 4.50 23.81
CA CYS A 479 22.26 3.31 24.57
C CYS A 479 23.24 2.42 23.81
N ALA A 480 23.87 1.49 24.54
CA ALA A 480 24.77 0.51 23.97
C ALA A 480 24.00 -0.60 23.22
N LEU A 481 24.70 -1.28 22.31
CA LEU A 481 24.24 -2.53 21.73
C LEU A 481 24.03 -3.58 22.82
N PRO A 482 23.09 -4.53 22.63
CA PRO A 482 22.91 -5.65 23.55
C PRO A 482 24.21 -6.44 23.75
N GLY A 483 24.48 -6.86 24.99
CA GLY A 483 25.71 -7.60 25.32
C GLY A 483 25.80 -9.00 24.70
N GLN A 484 24.67 -9.55 24.26
CA GLN A 484 24.58 -10.82 23.53
C GLN A 484 23.55 -10.69 22.40
N ARG A 485 23.69 -11.54 21.37
CA ARG A 485 22.72 -11.59 20.27
C ARG A 485 21.36 -12.02 20.78
N LEU A 486 20.31 -11.34 20.32
CA LEU A 486 18.94 -11.77 20.56
C LEU A 486 18.62 -13.01 19.72
N PRO A 487 17.79 -13.94 20.23
CA PRO A 487 17.35 -15.06 19.43
C PRO A 487 16.41 -14.59 18.33
N ASN A 488 16.31 -15.39 17.27
CA ASN A 488 15.29 -15.18 16.26
C ASN A 488 13.91 -15.34 16.92
N PRO A 489 13.05 -14.30 16.88
CA PRO A 489 11.77 -14.32 17.58
C PRO A 489 10.82 -15.40 17.04
N LEU A 490 10.90 -15.73 15.74
CA LEU A 490 10.02 -16.72 15.13
C LEU A 490 10.44 -18.15 15.50
N GLU A 491 11.75 -18.45 15.47
CA GLU A 491 12.26 -19.76 15.91
C GLU A 491 12.01 -19.99 17.40
N TRP A 492 12.28 -18.98 18.22
CA TRP A 492 12.04 -19.05 19.66
C TRP A 492 10.55 -19.29 19.96
N SER A 493 9.64 -18.61 19.23
CA SER A 493 8.19 -18.79 19.42
C SER A 493 7.71 -20.18 19.00
N ALA A 494 8.29 -20.77 17.94
CA ALA A 494 8.00 -22.16 17.53
C ALA A 494 8.45 -23.17 18.60
N LEU A 495 9.67 -23.02 19.13
CA LEU A 495 10.19 -23.87 20.20
C LEU A 495 9.39 -23.71 21.49
N ALA A 496 9.02 -22.49 21.87
CA ALA A 496 8.17 -22.21 23.03
C ALA A 496 6.77 -22.82 22.89
N THR A 497 6.19 -22.75 21.69
CA THR A 497 4.89 -23.35 21.38
C THR A 497 4.98 -24.88 21.47
N LEU A 498 6.05 -25.50 20.97
CA LEU A 498 6.26 -26.95 21.11
C LEU A 498 6.47 -27.37 22.56
N VAL A 499 7.27 -26.63 23.34
CA VAL A 499 7.40 -26.84 24.80
C VAL A 499 6.02 -26.82 25.45
N ALA A 500 5.17 -25.88 25.04
CA ALA A 500 3.84 -25.77 25.62
C ALA A 500 2.95 -26.97 25.30
N TRP A 501 2.98 -27.42 24.04
CA TRP A 501 2.29 -28.64 23.61
C TRP A 501 2.74 -29.87 24.41
N PHE A 502 4.06 -30.08 24.55
CA PHE A 502 4.60 -31.22 25.30
C PHE A 502 4.12 -31.27 26.75
N ALA A 503 4.06 -30.10 27.41
CA ALA A 503 3.58 -29.99 28.77
C ALA A 503 2.10 -30.40 28.91
N GLU A 504 1.26 -30.09 27.91
CA GLU A 504 -0.14 -30.54 27.87
C GLU A 504 -0.27 -32.04 27.66
N GLN A 505 0.59 -32.64 26.82
CA GLN A 505 0.52 -34.08 26.54
C GLN A 505 1.00 -34.95 27.70
N SER A 506 1.89 -34.45 28.56
CA SER A 506 2.41 -35.22 29.69
C SER A 506 2.52 -34.40 30.99
N PRO A 507 1.38 -33.98 31.58
CA PRO A 507 1.36 -33.13 32.78
C PRO A 507 2.10 -33.72 33.97
N ILE A 508 2.09 -35.05 34.10
CA ILE A 508 2.74 -35.78 35.21
C ILE A 508 4.26 -35.67 35.11
N TYR A 509 4.83 -35.79 33.91
CA TYR A 509 6.27 -35.61 33.69
C TYR A 509 6.69 -34.15 33.77
N PHE A 510 5.78 -33.23 33.42
CA PHE A 510 6.07 -31.80 33.46
C PHE A 510 6.09 -31.19 34.87
N LYS A 511 5.27 -31.67 35.81
CA LYS A 511 5.16 -31.12 37.18
C LYS A 511 6.37 -31.46 38.06
N THR A 512 7.53 -30.88 37.77
CA THR A 512 8.78 -31.09 38.51
C THR A 512 9.54 -29.77 38.68
N PRO A 513 10.38 -29.63 39.73
CA PRO A 513 11.22 -28.44 39.91
C PRO A 513 12.17 -28.18 38.74
N GLU A 514 12.68 -29.23 38.09
CA GLU A 514 13.56 -29.11 36.93
C GLU A 514 12.81 -28.52 35.73
N ASN A 515 11.59 -28.98 35.48
CA ASN A 515 10.74 -28.47 34.40
C ASN A 515 10.19 -27.06 34.71
N GLU A 516 9.94 -26.72 35.97
CA GLU A 516 9.68 -25.34 36.39
C GLU A 516 10.86 -24.42 36.05
N ALA A 517 12.08 -24.85 36.34
CA ALA A 517 13.30 -24.10 36.02
C ALA A 517 13.50 -23.94 34.51
N ARG A 518 13.20 -24.97 33.71
CA ARG A 518 13.22 -24.93 32.24
C ARG A 518 12.18 -23.95 31.69
N LEU A 519 10.94 -23.99 32.18
CA LEU A 519 9.88 -23.05 31.81
C LEU A 519 10.27 -21.61 32.17
N ALA A 520 10.79 -21.38 33.38
CA ALA A 520 11.27 -20.08 33.82
C ALA A 520 12.42 -19.57 32.92
N ARG A 521 13.29 -20.47 32.44
CA ARG A 521 14.35 -20.12 31.48
C ARG A 521 13.77 -19.68 30.13
N MET A 522 12.77 -20.38 29.59
CA MET A 522 12.09 -19.95 28.36
C MET A 522 11.44 -18.58 28.53
N LYS A 523 10.69 -18.37 29.61
CA LYS A 523 10.06 -17.08 29.92
C LYS A 523 11.09 -15.95 29.97
N ARG A 524 12.24 -16.15 30.64
CA ARG A 524 13.33 -15.16 30.69
C ARG A 524 13.87 -14.78 29.31
N ILE A 525 13.98 -15.72 28.37
CA ILE A 525 14.44 -15.43 27.00
C ILE A 525 13.39 -14.59 26.25
N GLY A 526 12.10 -14.92 26.39
CA GLY A 526 11.02 -14.13 25.83
C GLY A 526 10.94 -12.71 26.42
N ASP A 527 11.10 -12.59 27.74
CA ASP A 527 11.16 -11.29 28.43
C ASP A 527 12.38 -10.47 27.99
N GLU A 528 13.53 -11.12 27.75
CA GLU A 528 14.72 -10.48 27.17
C GLU A 528 14.41 -9.91 25.78
N LEU A 529 13.79 -10.69 24.89
CA LEU A 529 13.36 -10.23 23.56
C LEU A 529 12.45 -9.01 23.65
N LEU A 530 11.39 -9.09 24.46
CA LEU A 530 10.40 -8.03 24.62
C LEU A 530 11.03 -6.75 25.15
N ARG A 531 11.86 -6.87 26.20
CA ARG A 531 12.50 -5.75 26.87
C ARG A 531 13.56 -5.10 25.99
N VAL A 532 14.49 -5.88 25.44
CA VAL A 532 15.62 -5.34 24.68
C VAL A 532 15.12 -4.67 23.40
N VAL A 533 14.17 -5.27 22.66
CA VAL A 533 13.62 -4.63 21.45
C VAL A 533 12.99 -3.28 21.81
N ALA A 534 12.18 -3.22 22.87
CA ALA A 534 11.56 -1.96 23.30
C ALA A 534 12.60 -0.91 23.72
N GLU A 535 13.63 -1.31 24.48
CA GLU A 535 14.74 -0.43 24.86
C GLU A 535 15.48 0.12 23.64
N GLN A 536 15.82 -0.73 22.66
CA GLN A 536 16.54 -0.30 21.46
C GLN A 536 15.74 0.72 20.64
N VAL A 537 14.42 0.54 20.51
CA VAL A 537 13.55 1.51 19.82
C VAL A 537 13.44 2.82 20.61
N ASP A 538 13.26 2.74 21.92
CA ASP A 538 13.16 3.92 22.79
C ASP A 538 14.44 4.76 22.77
N CYS A 539 15.61 4.12 22.83
CA CYS A 539 16.90 4.79 22.71
C CYS A 539 17.08 5.54 21.38
N LEU A 540 16.51 5.01 20.30
CA LEU A 540 16.57 5.62 18.96
C LEU A 540 15.57 6.77 18.81
N ALA A 541 14.38 6.60 19.39
CA ALA A 541 13.30 7.58 19.34
C ALA A 541 13.52 8.78 20.28
N GLY A 542 14.22 8.57 21.41
CA GLY A 542 14.35 9.51 22.54
C GLY A 542 15.51 10.51 22.50
N ALA A 543 16.32 10.55 21.44
CA ALA A 543 17.39 11.54 21.29
C ALA A 543 16.85 12.91 20.80
N GLY A 544 16.08 13.63 21.61
CA GLY A 544 15.69 15.04 21.34
C GLY A 544 14.29 15.48 21.82
N ALA A 545 13.92 16.73 21.48
CA ALA A 545 12.63 17.36 21.84
C ALA A 545 11.43 16.92 20.98
N ALA A 546 11.67 16.12 19.92
CA ALA A 546 10.65 15.57 19.03
C ALA A 546 10.80 14.05 18.92
N VAL A 547 9.69 13.32 18.75
CA VAL A 547 9.72 11.87 18.51
C VAL A 547 10.39 11.60 17.17
N ASN A 548 11.56 10.98 17.22
CA ASN A 548 12.36 10.69 16.04
C ASN A 548 12.57 9.18 15.91
N ASP A 549 11.46 8.46 15.79
CA ASP A 549 11.43 7.00 15.71
C ASP A 549 12.03 6.48 14.39
N PRO A 550 12.44 5.19 14.31
CA PRO A 550 13.04 4.59 13.12
C PRO A 550 12.24 4.80 11.82
N VAL A 551 10.91 4.71 11.87
CA VAL A 551 10.04 4.85 10.68
C VAL A 551 10.02 6.31 10.23
N SER A 552 9.83 7.25 11.15
CA SER A 552 9.89 8.69 10.85
C SER A 552 11.23 9.09 10.22
N ARG A 553 12.36 8.59 10.73
CA ARG A 553 13.69 8.84 10.13
C ARG A 553 13.80 8.25 8.72
N THR A 554 13.33 7.03 8.54
CA THR A 554 13.37 6.35 7.23
C THR A 554 12.43 7.01 6.21
N LEU A 555 11.30 7.60 6.64
CA LEU A 555 10.43 8.41 5.79
C LEU A 555 11.13 9.68 5.29
N VAL A 556 11.99 10.31 6.10
CA VAL A 556 12.82 11.45 5.68
C VAL A 556 13.87 11.02 4.64
N ASP A 557 14.53 9.89 4.86
CA ASP A 557 15.45 9.30 3.88
C ASP A 557 14.72 8.94 2.57
N TYR A 558 13.49 8.42 2.67
CA TYR A 558 12.66 8.05 1.54
C TYR A 558 12.24 9.29 0.74
N ARG A 559 11.78 10.35 1.41
CA ARG A 559 11.47 11.65 0.77
C ARG A 559 12.68 12.17 -0.01
N SER A 560 13.86 12.11 0.58
CA SER A 560 15.10 12.57 -0.06
C SER A 560 15.44 11.75 -1.31
N ALA A 561 15.29 10.42 -1.24
CA ALA A 561 15.45 9.54 -2.40
C ALA A 561 14.38 9.82 -3.49
N LEU A 562 13.15 10.13 -3.09
CA LEU A 562 12.06 10.43 -4.02
C LEU A 562 12.31 11.74 -4.78
N VAL A 563 12.78 12.78 -4.08
CA VAL A 563 13.20 14.05 -4.71
C VAL A 563 14.30 13.83 -5.74
N ALA A 564 15.28 12.95 -5.44
CA ALA A 564 16.34 12.60 -6.38
C ALA A 564 15.77 11.95 -7.64
N VAL A 565 14.90 10.93 -7.49
CA VAL A 565 14.23 10.28 -8.64
C VAL A 565 13.40 11.28 -9.46
N GLY A 566 12.63 12.16 -8.82
CA GLY A 566 11.85 13.19 -9.54
C GLY A 566 12.73 14.17 -10.33
N SER A 567 13.87 14.55 -9.76
CA SER A 567 14.88 15.38 -10.44
C SER A 567 15.53 14.62 -11.60
N GLY A 568 15.86 13.34 -11.39
CA GLY A 568 16.42 12.46 -12.41
C GLY A 568 15.47 12.20 -13.58
N ILE A 569 14.17 12.07 -13.33
CA ILE A 569 13.12 11.99 -14.36
C ILE A 569 13.09 13.28 -15.18
N SER A 570 13.07 14.45 -14.52
CA SER A 570 13.06 15.74 -15.22
C SER A 570 14.30 15.90 -16.12
N ASN A 571 15.47 15.53 -15.61
CA ASN A 571 16.72 15.53 -16.38
C ASN A 571 16.69 14.53 -17.56
N ALA A 572 16.02 13.39 -17.40
CA ALA A 572 15.88 12.39 -18.45
C ALA A 572 14.94 12.86 -19.56
N ILE A 573 13.84 13.54 -19.22
CA ILE A 573 12.94 14.22 -20.17
C ILE A 573 13.76 15.24 -20.99
N ASP A 574 14.50 16.12 -20.33
CA ASP A 574 15.33 17.13 -21.01
C ASP A 574 16.43 16.49 -21.89
N SER A 575 17.07 15.42 -21.39
CA SER A 575 18.08 14.66 -22.14
C SER A 575 17.50 14.01 -23.39
N TYR A 576 16.30 13.44 -23.29
CA TYR A 576 15.59 12.87 -24.43
C TYR A 576 15.21 13.96 -25.45
N ARG A 577 14.57 15.04 -25.00
CA ARG A 577 14.13 16.14 -25.85
C ARG A 577 15.28 16.83 -26.59
N ARG A 578 16.42 17.06 -25.94
CA ARG A 578 17.62 17.60 -26.60
C ARG A 578 18.16 16.72 -27.73
N LYS A 579 17.97 15.39 -27.64
CA LYS A 579 18.38 14.44 -28.68
C LYS A 579 17.34 14.32 -29.79
N ALA A 580 16.06 14.29 -29.42
CA ALA A 580 14.96 14.03 -30.35
C ALA A 580 14.51 15.28 -31.14
N LEU A 581 14.60 16.47 -30.54
CA LEU A 581 14.07 17.71 -31.10
C LEU A 581 15.18 18.60 -31.68
N LYS A 582 14.81 19.64 -32.42
CA LYS A 582 15.75 20.71 -32.83
C LYS A 582 16.10 21.63 -31.66
N PRO A 583 17.29 22.25 -31.66
CA PRO A 583 17.65 23.27 -30.66
C PRO A 583 16.62 24.41 -30.63
N GLY A 584 16.23 24.85 -29.43
CA GLY A 584 15.24 25.91 -29.25
C GLY A 584 13.78 25.48 -29.40
N ALA A 585 13.51 24.19 -29.61
CA ALA A 585 12.14 23.67 -29.66
C ALA A 585 11.42 23.87 -28.31
N ASP A 586 10.17 24.34 -28.37
CA ASP A 586 9.27 24.59 -27.24
C ASP A 586 7.97 23.77 -27.31
N VAL A 587 7.94 22.76 -28.20
CA VAL A 587 6.81 21.86 -28.44
C VAL A 587 6.40 21.05 -27.20
N VAL A 588 5.09 20.99 -26.97
CA VAL A 588 4.43 20.07 -26.03
C VAL A 588 4.02 18.80 -26.78
N LEU A 589 4.67 17.69 -26.49
CA LEU A 589 4.49 16.42 -27.23
C LEU A 589 3.08 15.80 -27.12
N GLN A 590 2.31 16.19 -26.10
CA GLN A 590 0.93 15.76 -25.89
C GLN A 590 -0.12 16.66 -26.57
N ALA A 591 0.28 17.87 -26.98
CA ALA A 591 -0.59 18.80 -27.68
C ALA A 591 -0.68 18.43 -29.17
N ASP A 592 -1.59 19.08 -29.89
CA ASP A 592 -1.73 18.90 -31.33
C ASP A 592 -0.73 19.76 -32.14
N ALA A 593 -0.66 19.51 -33.45
CA ALA A 593 0.21 20.21 -34.38
C ALA A 593 -0.13 21.70 -34.55
N THR A 594 -1.30 22.15 -34.11
CA THR A 594 -1.72 23.56 -34.21
C THR A 594 -1.31 24.38 -32.99
N GLN A 595 -0.58 23.78 -32.05
CA GLN A 595 -0.05 24.47 -30.89
C GLN A 595 0.78 25.69 -31.28
N ALA A 596 0.53 26.80 -30.59
CA ALA A 596 1.32 28.02 -30.78
C ALA A 596 2.76 27.80 -30.35
N THR A 597 3.72 28.20 -31.19
CA THR A 597 5.15 28.04 -30.90
C THR A 597 5.93 29.34 -31.11
N ALA A 598 6.83 29.64 -30.17
CA ALA A 598 7.80 30.73 -30.30
C ALA A 598 9.07 30.29 -31.03
N TYR A 599 9.16 29.01 -31.45
CA TYR A 599 10.31 28.45 -32.15
C TYR A 599 10.58 29.18 -33.46
N ARG A 600 11.79 29.73 -33.57
CA ARG A 600 12.28 30.37 -34.79
C ARG A 600 13.74 29.92 -34.97
N PRO A 601 14.10 29.23 -36.06
CA PRO A 601 15.49 28.81 -36.27
C PRO A 601 16.40 30.04 -36.42
N ASP A 602 17.16 30.34 -35.36
CA ASP A 602 17.93 31.59 -35.23
C ASP A 602 19.04 31.74 -36.29
N ASP A 603 19.52 30.63 -36.87
CA ASP A 603 20.58 30.60 -37.90
C ASP A 603 20.04 30.35 -39.32
N LEU A 604 18.74 30.55 -39.56
CA LEU A 604 18.18 30.31 -40.90
C LEU A 604 18.69 31.37 -41.90
N MET A 605 19.52 30.92 -42.83
CA MET A 605 20.05 31.73 -43.92
C MET A 605 19.23 31.52 -45.20
N ILE A 606 18.92 32.62 -45.86
CA ILE A 606 18.19 32.67 -47.12
C ILE A 606 19.21 32.60 -48.26
N GLY A 607 19.16 31.52 -49.02
CA GLY A 607 20.01 31.25 -50.17
C GLY A 607 19.20 31.08 -51.47
N PRO A 608 19.86 30.74 -52.59
CA PRO A 608 19.18 30.47 -53.84
C PRO A 608 18.37 29.17 -53.76
N CYS A 609 17.13 29.18 -54.24
CA CYS A 609 16.27 28.00 -54.28
C CYS A 609 16.81 26.94 -55.25
N ASP A 610 17.32 27.39 -56.40
CA ASP A 610 18.07 26.65 -57.42
C ASP A 610 19.28 27.51 -57.83
N ARG A 611 20.49 26.98 -57.74
CA ARG A 611 21.71 27.76 -58.05
C ARG A 611 21.84 28.11 -59.53
N GLU A 612 21.11 27.43 -60.41
CA GLU A 612 21.15 27.68 -61.85
C GLU A 612 20.26 28.87 -62.27
N GLN A 613 19.35 29.36 -61.39
CA GLN A 613 18.31 30.34 -61.73
C GLN A 613 18.45 31.70 -61.02
N VAL A 614 19.66 32.08 -60.60
CA VAL A 614 19.86 33.25 -59.71
C VAL A 614 20.74 34.37 -60.24
N CYS A 615 21.09 34.38 -61.52
CA CYS A 615 21.72 35.53 -62.16
C CYS A 615 22.90 36.19 -61.40
N GLU A 616 23.95 35.41 -61.10
CA GLU A 616 25.09 35.80 -60.25
C GLU A 616 24.75 36.15 -58.78
N MET A 617 23.50 35.98 -58.35
CA MET A 617 23.10 36.14 -56.96
C MET A 617 23.38 34.88 -56.13
N ASN A 618 24.57 34.82 -55.54
CA ASN A 618 24.98 33.74 -54.63
C ASN A 618 25.15 34.20 -53.17
N ALA A 619 24.41 35.25 -52.77
CA ALA A 619 24.51 35.81 -51.43
C ALA A 619 23.71 34.98 -50.41
N SER A 620 24.31 34.73 -49.26
CA SER A 620 23.61 34.15 -48.10
C SER A 620 23.08 35.30 -47.25
N LEU A 621 21.76 35.41 -47.10
CA LEU A 621 21.10 36.54 -46.44
C LEU A 621 20.50 36.11 -45.09
N PRO A 622 20.63 36.89 -44.01
CA PRO A 622 20.02 36.54 -42.73
C PRO A 622 18.49 36.65 -42.79
N SER A 623 17.78 35.67 -42.22
CA SER A 623 16.32 35.73 -42.05
C SER A 623 15.90 36.61 -40.84
N THR A 624 14.60 36.82 -40.67
CA THR A 624 14.00 37.50 -39.51
C THR A 624 12.92 36.66 -38.85
N ARG A 625 12.64 36.91 -37.56
CA ARG A 625 11.53 36.26 -36.85
C ARG A 625 10.17 36.53 -37.50
N ALA A 626 10.01 37.69 -38.13
CA ALA A 626 8.78 38.07 -38.80
C ALA A 626 8.56 37.27 -40.08
N LEU A 627 9.60 37.07 -40.89
CA LEU A 627 9.54 36.20 -42.09
C LEU A 627 9.24 34.75 -41.71
N LEU A 628 9.87 34.25 -40.65
CA LEU A 628 9.60 32.90 -40.12
C LEU A 628 8.18 32.78 -39.52
N GLY A 629 7.58 33.88 -39.06
CA GLY A 629 6.20 33.91 -38.57
C GLY A 629 5.13 33.82 -39.67
N LEU A 630 5.53 33.82 -40.94
CA LEU A 630 4.61 33.60 -42.06
C LEU A 630 4.30 32.12 -42.30
N PHE A 631 5.09 31.21 -41.72
CA PHE A 631 4.75 29.79 -41.71
C PHE A 631 3.61 29.52 -40.74
N PRO A 632 2.57 28.76 -41.15
CA PRO A 632 1.57 28.25 -40.22
C PRO A 632 2.22 27.37 -39.12
N GLU A 633 1.62 27.38 -37.93
CA GLU A 633 2.16 26.72 -36.73
C GLU A 633 2.49 25.24 -36.97
N GLN A 634 1.67 24.50 -37.72
CA GLN A 634 1.88 23.09 -38.01
C GLN A 634 3.21 22.79 -38.73
N TYR A 635 3.70 23.71 -39.57
CA TYR A 635 4.99 23.54 -40.25
C TYR A 635 6.17 23.87 -39.32
N LEU A 636 6.00 24.84 -38.42
CA LEU A 636 7.00 25.16 -37.41
C LEU A 636 7.13 24.04 -36.38
N VAL A 637 6.02 23.43 -35.98
CA VAL A 637 6.00 22.25 -35.11
C VAL A 637 6.65 21.06 -35.84
N ALA A 638 6.33 20.84 -37.11
CA ALA A 638 6.94 19.79 -37.93
C ALA A 638 8.48 19.91 -38.03
N ASP A 639 8.99 21.15 -38.15
CA ASP A 639 10.43 21.44 -38.14
C ASP A 639 11.08 21.08 -36.80
N GLN A 640 10.45 21.46 -35.68
CA GLN A 640 10.94 21.18 -34.31
C GLN A 640 11.10 19.69 -34.03
N VAL A 641 10.12 18.88 -34.47
CA VAL A 641 10.10 17.43 -34.26
C VAL A 641 10.88 16.65 -35.31
N ARG A 642 11.61 17.35 -36.19
CA ARG A 642 12.42 16.77 -37.28
C ARG A 642 11.59 15.93 -38.26
N PHE A 643 10.29 16.23 -38.42
CA PHE A 643 9.45 15.58 -39.43
C PHE A 643 9.74 16.12 -40.83
N GLY A 644 10.11 17.40 -40.92
CA GLY A 644 10.64 18.03 -42.12
C GLY A 644 11.51 19.23 -41.77
N SER A 645 11.78 20.07 -42.77
CA SER A 645 12.51 21.32 -42.56
C SER A 645 11.86 22.50 -43.25
N VAL A 646 11.67 23.60 -42.53
CA VAL A 646 11.32 24.89 -43.14
C VAL A 646 12.57 25.56 -43.71
N GLU A 647 12.42 26.17 -44.87
CA GLU A 647 13.46 26.97 -45.51
C GLU A 647 12.87 28.21 -46.15
N ILE A 648 13.66 29.26 -46.25
CA ILE A 648 13.31 30.45 -47.05
C ILE A 648 14.43 30.60 -48.07
N CYS A 649 14.08 30.77 -49.33
CA CYS A 649 15.04 30.92 -50.42
C CYS A 649 14.56 31.95 -51.44
N TYR A 650 15.47 32.39 -52.31
CA TYR A 650 15.14 33.28 -53.41
C TYR A 650 15.37 32.61 -54.78
N ASP A 651 14.60 33.03 -55.77
CA ASP A 651 14.66 32.49 -57.13
C ASP A 651 14.20 33.53 -58.17
N ASP A 652 14.28 33.22 -59.46
CA ASP A 652 13.82 34.09 -60.57
C ASP A 652 14.45 35.49 -60.49
N VAL A 653 15.76 35.52 -60.19
CA VAL A 653 16.51 36.77 -60.03
C VAL A 653 16.76 37.36 -61.40
N SER A 654 16.24 38.55 -61.66
CA SER A 654 16.29 39.18 -62.98
C SER A 654 16.24 40.70 -62.91
N TRP A 655 16.68 41.34 -64.00
CA TRP A 655 16.47 42.77 -64.21
C TRP A 655 15.13 42.98 -64.93
N VAL A 656 14.25 43.80 -64.36
CA VAL A 656 12.93 44.17 -64.91
C VAL A 656 12.86 45.67 -65.19
N ASN A 657 11.81 46.11 -65.89
CA ASN A 657 11.63 47.51 -66.31
C ASN A 657 12.89 48.07 -67.00
N ARG A 658 13.49 47.22 -67.85
CA ARG A 658 14.81 47.46 -68.46
C ARG A 658 14.74 48.48 -69.58
N ARG A 659 15.75 49.34 -69.65
CA ARG A 659 15.99 50.25 -70.78
C ARG A 659 17.48 50.39 -71.06
N SER A 660 17.84 50.60 -72.32
CA SER A 660 19.20 50.95 -72.71
C SER A 660 19.30 52.44 -73.02
N ALA A 661 20.47 53.02 -72.75
CA ALA A 661 20.83 54.36 -73.18
C ALA A 661 22.24 54.34 -73.79
N PRO A 662 22.44 54.90 -74.99
CA PRO A 662 23.77 54.98 -75.59
C PRO A 662 24.70 55.78 -74.68
N VAL A 663 25.96 55.37 -74.60
CA VAL A 663 26.95 55.95 -73.67
C VAL A 663 27.24 57.42 -74.01
N ARG A 664 27.09 57.78 -75.29
CA ARG A 664 27.08 59.15 -75.81
C ARG A 664 26.00 59.25 -76.87
N ALA A 665 25.40 60.44 -77.04
CA ALA A 665 24.33 60.68 -78.01
C ALA A 665 24.73 60.35 -79.46
N ASP A 666 26.02 60.22 -79.74
CA ASP A 666 26.60 60.03 -81.05
C ASP A 666 27.29 58.64 -81.24
N ASP A 667 27.33 57.79 -80.22
CA ASP A 667 27.89 56.42 -80.29
C ASP A 667 26.79 55.37 -80.12
N THR A 668 26.41 54.72 -81.21
CA THR A 668 25.33 53.73 -81.26
C THR A 668 25.80 52.31 -81.00
N ASN A 669 27.11 52.07 -80.77
CA ASN A 669 27.64 50.71 -80.68
C ASN A 669 27.72 50.15 -79.25
N VAL A 670 27.71 51.03 -78.24
CA VAL A 670 27.77 50.67 -76.82
C VAL A 670 26.67 51.38 -76.02
N ALA A 671 26.08 50.67 -75.07
CA ALA A 671 25.00 51.19 -74.24
C ALA A 671 25.22 50.88 -72.75
N ASN A 672 24.72 51.80 -71.92
CA ASN A 672 24.48 51.59 -70.51
C ASN A 672 23.05 51.04 -70.36
N TYR A 673 22.93 49.93 -69.66
CA TYR A 673 21.66 49.28 -69.38
C TYR A 673 21.20 49.58 -67.96
N PHE A 674 19.97 50.04 -67.85
CA PHE A 674 19.32 50.41 -66.60
C PHE A 674 18.10 49.54 -66.36
N GLY A 675 17.84 49.17 -65.11
CA GLY A 675 16.69 48.37 -64.74
C GLY A 675 16.51 48.29 -63.24
N GLN A 676 15.39 47.73 -62.80
CA GLN A 676 15.11 47.42 -61.40
C GLN A 676 15.44 45.94 -61.16
N LEU A 677 15.99 45.64 -59.99
CA LEU A 677 16.25 44.26 -59.59
C LEU A 677 14.94 43.64 -59.10
N SER A 678 14.56 42.48 -59.65
CA SER A 678 13.44 41.69 -59.21
C SER A 678 13.87 40.29 -58.82
N PHE A 679 13.26 39.72 -57.80
CA PHE A 679 13.41 38.31 -57.42
C PHE A 679 12.17 37.82 -56.68
N ARG A 680 11.97 36.51 -56.66
CA ARG A 680 10.96 35.85 -55.82
C ARG A 680 11.60 35.41 -54.52
N LEU A 681 10.94 35.65 -53.40
CA LEU A 681 11.25 35.10 -52.09
C LEU A 681 10.19 34.05 -51.76
N LEU A 682 10.61 32.80 -51.54
CA LEU A 682 9.73 31.66 -51.29
C LEU A 682 10.01 31.08 -49.91
N GLY A 683 8.96 30.85 -49.12
CA GLY A 683 9.00 30.02 -47.93
C GLY A 683 8.58 28.61 -48.28
N ARG A 684 9.47 27.64 -48.11
CA ARG A 684 9.25 26.24 -48.52
C ARG A 684 9.33 25.29 -47.34
N TYR A 685 8.59 24.20 -47.42
CA TYR A 685 8.68 23.07 -46.51
C TYR A 685 9.23 21.86 -47.26
N ARG A 686 10.27 21.23 -46.70
CA ARG A 686 10.88 20.02 -47.26
C ARG A 686 10.57 18.83 -46.37
N SER A 687 9.98 17.79 -46.96
CA SER A 687 9.72 16.50 -46.32
C SER A 687 10.26 15.39 -47.22
N GLY A 688 11.40 14.79 -46.85
CA GLY A 688 12.10 13.84 -47.72
C GLY A 688 12.51 14.47 -49.06
N GLU A 689 12.04 13.90 -50.17
CA GLU A 689 12.27 14.41 -51.53
C GLU A 689 11.20 15.43 -51.98
N GLN A 690 10.11 15.59 -51.23
CA GLN A 690 9.05 16.53 -51.56
C GLN A 690 9.39 17.93 -51.04
N VAL A 691 9.22 18.93 -51.91
CA VAL A 691 9.36 20.35 -51.58
C VAL A 691 8.04 21.03 -51.94
N GLU A 692 7.49 21.74 -50.98
CA GLU A 692 6.23 22.46 -51.11
C GLU A 692 6.44 23.94 -50.78
N ASP A 693 5.90 24.82 -51.62
CA ASP A 693 5.96 26.27 -51.40
C ASP A 693 4.76 26.70 -50.55
N ILE A 694 5.02 27.24 -49.36
CA ILE A 694 4.00 27.61 -48.36
C ILE A 694 3.55 29.07 -48.53
N PHE A 695 4.50 29.95 -48.81
CA PHE A 695 4.24 31.35 -49.13
C PHE A 695 5.25 31.86 -50.15
N GLY A 696 4.88 32.91 -50.89
CA GLY A 696 5.77 33.50 -51.88
C GLY A 696 5.51 34.99 -52.06
N PHE A 697 6.59 35.74 -52.32
CA PHE A 697 6.55 37.15 -52.61
C PHE A 697 7.43 37.48 -53.81
N ARG A 698 7.01 38.45 -54.63
CA ARG A 698 7.86 39.09 -55.64
C ARG A 698 8.31 40.44 -55.13
N PHE A 699 9.62 40.63 -55.05
CA PHE A 699 10.24 41.90 -54.72
C PHE A 699 10.68 42.61 -55.99
N THR A 700 10.48 43.92 -56.09
CA THR A 700 11.08 44.75 -57.15
C THR A 700 11.72 45.98 -56.52
N SER A 701 13.00 46.24 -56.82
CA SER A 701 13.73 47.35 -56.24
C SER A 701 13.10 48.69 -56.66
N PRO A 702 12.91 49.64 -55.72
CA PRO A 702 12.20 50.88 -56.01
C PRO A 702 13.00 51.79 -56.94
N SER A 703 14.33 51.75 -56.81
CA SER A 703 15.26 52.52 -57.62
C SER A 703 15.68 51.76 -58.87
N GLU A 704 15.83 52.49 -59.97
CA GLU A 704 16.48 52.00 -61.17
C GLU A 704 18.01 52.04 -61.01
N HIS A 705 18.70 50.99 -61.43
CA HIS A 705 20.15 50.83 -61.31
C HIS A 705 20.81 50.62 -62.67
N HIS A 706 21.99 51.21 -62.85
CA HIS A 706 22.87 50.91 -63.98
C HIS A 706 23.55 49.56 -63.74
N TYR A 707 23.06 48.50 -64.39
CA TYR A 707 23.49 47.13 -64.10
C TYR A 707 24.56 46.60 -65.05
N LEU A 708 24.51 46.96 -66.33
CA LEU A 708 25.41 46.44 -67.35
C LEU A 708 25.86 47.55 -68.31
N PHE A 709 27.14 47.53 -68.64
CA PHE A 709 27.67 48.20 -69.83
C PHE A 709 27.97 47.12 -70.87
N ALA A 710 27.37 47.20 -72.07
CA ALA A 710 27.51 46.18 -73.10
C ALA A 710 27.32 46.75 -74.52
N ALA A 711 27.36 45.87 -75.54
CA ALA A 711 27.02 46.24 -76.90
C ALA A 711 25.57 46.76 -76.94
N ASN A 712 25.31 47.81 -77.73
CA ASN A 712 23.96 48.34 -77.90
C ASN A 712 23.17 47.41 -78.85
N SER A 713 22.38 46.51 -78.30
CA SER A 713 21.68 45.44 -79.02
C SER A 713 20.36 45.14 -78.33
N GLU A 714 19.30 44.88 -79.11
CA GLU A 714 18.03 44.41 -78.57
C GLU A 714 18.15 43.05 -77.88
N GLU A 715 19.08 42.20 -78.32
CA GLU A 715 19.34 40.88 -77.72
C GLU A 715 19.85 41.02 -76.28
N VAL A 716 20.77 41.97 -76.05
CA VAL A 716 21.30 42.29 -74.71
C VAL A 716 20.24 42.97 -73.84
N LEU A 717 19.35 43.78 -74.43
CA LEU A 717 18.23 44.39 -73.71
C LEU A 717 17.17 43.35 -73.29
N ALA A 718 16.91 42.37 -74.16
CA ALA A 718 15.92 41.31 -73.96
C ALA A 718 16.37 40.26 -72.94
N ASP A 719 17.68 40.10 -72.74
CA ASP A 719 18.25 39.21 -71.72
C ASP A 719 18.05 39.77 -70.30
N ALA A 720 17.20 39.08 -69.51
CA ALA A 720 16.86 39.50 -68.15
C ALA A 720 17.97 39.15 -67.16
N CYS A 721 18.89 38.27 -67.58
CA CYS A 721 20.02 37.83 -66.81
C CYS A 721 21.30 37.82 -67.66
N PRO A 722 21.95 38.98 -67.83
CA PRO A 722 22.98 39.16 -68.86
C PRO A 722 24.37 38.65 -68.47
N VAL A 723 24.44 37.54 -67.72
CA VAL A 723 25.68 36.97 -67.19
C VAL A 723 26.61 36.52 -68.32
N GLU A 724 26.03 35.95 -69.39
CA GLU A 724 26.77 35.47 -70.56
C GLU A 724 27.44 36.59 -71.37
N TRP A 725 26.95 37.83 -71.24
CA TRP A 725 27.53 38.99 -71.92
C TRP A 725 28.74 39.54 -71.20
N ILE A 726 28.90 39.29 -69.89
CA ILE A 726 29.99 39.85 -69.10
C ILE A 726 31.34 39.33 -69.62
N GLY A 727 32.28 40.25 -69.84
CA GLY A 727 33.60 39.94 -70.39
C GLY A 727 33.62 39.72 -71.91
N GLN A 728 32.47 39.74 -72.59
CA GLN A 728 32.44 39.67 -74.05
C GLN A 728 33.08 40.91 -74.68
N ARG A 729 33.77 40.67 -75.80
CA ARG A 729 34.50 41.70 -76.52
C ARG A 729 33.58 42.45 -77.48
N ILE A 730 33.41 43.74 -77.23
CA ILE A 730 32.63 44.62 -78.09
C ILE A 730 33.61 45.35 -79.00
N VAL A 731 33.51 45.12 -80.31
CA VAL A 731 34.38 45.74 -81.31
C VAL A 731 33.61 46.81 -82.04
N THR A 732 34.01 48.06 -81.84
CA THR A 732 33.36 49.22 -82.45
C THR A 732 34.33 49.89 -83.44
N PRO A 733 33.90 50.33 -84.63
CA PRO A 733 34.77 51.03 -85.57
C PRO A 733 35.12 52.44 -85.04
N LEU A 734 36.39 52.84 -85.18
CA LEU A 734 36.84 54.21 -84.86
C LEU A 734 36.32 55.19 -85.96
N ARG A 735 35.92 56.40 -85.57
CA ARG A 735 35.43 57.44 -86.49
C ARG A 735 36.58 58.05 -87.30
N GLY A 736 36.34 58.31 -88.59
CA GLY A 736 37.25 59.02 -89.49
C GLY A 736 38.26 58.10 -90.19
N ASP A 737 38.62 58.44 -91.43
CA ASP A 737 39.64 57.73 -92.21
C ASP A 737 41.03 58.03 -91.63
N HIS A 738 41.43 57.21 -90.64
CA HIS A 738 42.70 57.35 -89.95
C HIS A 738 43.70 56.31 -90.46
N SER A 739 44.82 56.83 -90.94
CA SER A 739 45.89 56.10 -91.62
C SER A 739 46.59 55.08 -90.70
N ARG A 740 46.34 53.80 -91.01
CA ARG A 740 47.16 52.56 -90.90
C ARG A 740 48.42 52.54 -89.99
N ILE A 741 48.32 52.81 -88.69
CA ILE A 741 49.32 52.32 -87.69
C ILE A 741 48.69 51.73 -86.41
N VAL A 742 47.39 51.94 -86.16
CA VAL A 742 46.65 51.42 -84.98
C VAL A 742 45.41 50.67 -85.47
N PRO A 743 44.94 49.57 -84.84
CA PRO A 743 43.67 48.95 -85.22
C PRO A 743 42.55 49.99 -85.24
N ASN A 744 41.83 50.15 -86.36
CA ASN A 744 40.74 51.13 -86.53
C ASN A 744 39.46 50.71 -85.79
N ARG A 745 39.62 50.26 -84.54
CA ARG A 745 38.57 49.72 -83.68
C ARG A 745 38.82 50.06 -82.22
N LEU A 746 37.79 50.55 -81.53
CA LEU A 746 37.77 50.56 -80.07
C LEU A 746 37.22 49.23 -79.60
N THR A 747 37.98 48.57 -78.74
CA THR A 747 37.59 47.32 -78.13
C THR A 747 37.16 47.60 -76.71
N TYR A 748 35.87 47.45 -76.43
CA TYR A 748 35.35 47.47 -75.08
C TYR A 748 35.15 46.03 -74.59
N LEU A 749 35.09 45.88 -73.28
CA LEU A 749 34.60 44.65 -72.65
C LEU A 749 33.27 44.99 -71.99
N ALA A 750 32.27 44.15 -72.25
CA ALA A 750 31.04 44.21 -71.50
C ALA A 750 31.36 43.98 -70.01
N ALA A 751 30.83 44.84 -69.15
CA ALA A 751 31.21 44.88 -67.74
C ALA A 751 29.99 45.10 -66.86
N PRO A 752 29.83 44.32 -65.78
CA PRO A 752 28.78 44.57 -64.80
C PRO A 752 29.12 45.87 -64.07
N ARG A 753 28.10 46.72 -63.91
CA ARG A 753 28.19 47.97 -63.17
C ARG A 753 27.60 47.85 -61.79
N MET A 754 26.60 46.98 -61.64
CA MET A 754 26.02 46.61 -60.37
C MET A 754 25.69 45.12 -60.36
N GLN A 755 26.20 44.40 -59.36
CA GLN A 755 25.90 42.99 -59.19
C GLN A 755 24.70 42.82 -58.25
N PRO A 756 23.71 41.96 -58.60
CA PRO A 756 22.57 41.67 -57.74
C PRO A 756 22.97 41.27 -56.31
N SER A 757 23.94 40.35 -56.17
CA SER A 757 24.47 39.91 -54.87
C SER A 757 24.98 41.05 -53.99
N ARG A 758 25.72 42.00 -54.57
CA ARG A 758 26.23 43.17 -53.86
C ARG A 758 25.11 44.15 -53.50
N LEU A 759 24.13 44.32 -54.40
CA LEU A 759 23.01 45.23 -54.17
C LEU A 759 22.10 44.73 -53.04
N LEU A 760 21.77 43.43 -53.02
CA LEU A 760 21.04 42.80 -51.91
C LEU A 760 21.83 42.87 -50.61
N ALA A 761 23.11 42.46 -50.61
CA ALA A 761 23.92 42.48 -49.38
C ALA A 761 24.06 43.88 -48.76
N LEU A 762 24.00 44.94 -49.55
CA LEU A 762 24.07 46.32 -49.06
C LEU A 762 22.74 46.85 -48.49
N ASN A 763 21.60 46.28 -48.93
CA ASN A 763 20.27 46.80 -48.60
C ASN A 763 19.41 45.83 -47.79
N TRP A 764 19.85 44.58 -47.57
CA TRP A 764 19.04 43.54 -46.95
C TRP A 764 18.82 43.76 -45.45
N ASP A 765 19.90 43.71 -44.66
CA ASP A 765 19.92 43.93 -43.21
C ASP A 765 20.47 45.30 -42.81
N ARG A 766 20.90 46.08 -43.79
CA ARG A 766 21.50 47.42 -43.66
C ARG A 766 20.96 48.32 -44.75
N GLY A 767 21.23 49.62 -44.68
CA GLY A 767 20.81 50.57 -45.71
C GLY A 767 19.28 50.75 -45.71
N ALA A 768 18.61 50.22 -46.72
CA ALA A 768 17.15 50.32 -46.88
C ALA A 768 16.36 49.22 -46.13
N GLU A 769 17.04 48.21 -45.58
CA GLU A 769 16.47 47.13 -44.77
C GLU A 769 15.34 46.36 -45.48
N TRP A 770 15.59 45.93 -46.73
CA TRP A 770 14.63 45.24 -47.60
C TRP A 770 13.98 44.01 -46.96
N ARG A 771 14.64 43.36 -45.99
CA ARG A 771 14.06 42.23 -45.26
C ARG A 771 12.74 42.57 -44.52
N ASP A 772 12.59 43.80 -44.06
CA ASP A 772 11.40 44.23 -43.29
C ASP A 772 10.25 44.67 -44.21
N TRP A 773 10.52 44.81 -45.51
CA TRP A 773 9.53 45.22 -46.50
C TRP A 773 8.54 44.11 -46.83
N PHE A 774 8.95 42.86 -46.66
CA PHE A 774 8.08 41.69 -46.79
C PHE A 774 7.02 41.60 -45.69
N ILE A 775 7.20 42.34 -44.59
CA ILE A 775 6.23 42.43 -43.49
C ILE A 775 5.34 43.67 -43.65
N THR A 776 5.92 44.78 -44.12
CA THR A 776 5.21 46.06 -44.28
C THR A 776 4.50 46.22 -45.63
N GLY A 777 4.80 45.36 -46.62
CA GLY A 777 4.20 45.36 -47.95
C GLY A 777 4.77 46.41 -48.92
N ILE A 778 5.90 47.04 -48.60
CA ILE A 778 6.47 48.12 -49.42
C ILE A 778 7.31 47.54 -50.57
N GLY A 779 6.84 47.68 -51.82
CA GLY A 779 7.58 47.18 -52.99
C GLY A 779 7.63 45.64 -53.10
N VAL A 780 6.70 44.97 -52.42
CA VAL A 780 6.56 43.51 -52.36
C VAL A 780 5.14 43.13 -52.77
N GLU A 781 5.01 42.24 -53.74
CA GLU A 781 3.73 41.68 -54.19
C GLU A 781 3.60 40.21 -53.74
N PRO A 782 2.53 39.81 -53.04
CA PRO A 782 2.32 38.40 -52.71
C PRO A 782 2.06 37.58 -53.99
N LEU A 783 2.64 36.39 -54.07
CA LEU A 783 2.38 35.45 -55.14
C LEU A 783 1.10 34.66 -54.87
N ASP A 784 0.34 34.35 -55.92
CA ASP A 784 -0.79 33.42 -55.84
C ASP A 784 -0.23 32.00 -55.77
N MET A 785 -0.39 31.36 -54.62
CA MET A 785 0.21 30.05 -54.30
C MET A 785 -0.89 28.99 -54.15
N PRO A 786 -0.64 27.72 -54.51
CA PRO A 786 -1.54 26.63 -54.19
C PRO A 786 -1.82 26.55 -52.68
N GLU A 787 -3.02 26.09 -52.30
CA GLU A 787 -3.31 25.83 -50.89
C GLU A 787 -2.37 24.74 -50.37
N PRO A 788 -1.63 24.98 -49.26
CA PRO A 788 -0.68 24.02 -48.73
C PRO A 788 -1.35 22.72 -48.26
N ALA A 789 -0.66 21.59 -48.41
CA ALA A 789 -1.12 20.29 -47.95
C ALA A 789 -1.33 20.27 -46.42
N ASP A 790 -2.46 19.72 -45.97
CA ASP A 790 -2.71 19.55 -44.54
C ASP A 790 -1.83 18.42 -43.96
N ILE A 791 -0.77 18.80 -43.26
CA ILE A 791 0.16 17.88 -42.58
C ILE A 791 -0.21 17.60 -41.11
N THR A 792 -1.35 18.12 -40.64
CA THR A 792 -1.74 18.06 -39.21
C THR A 792 -1.85 16.62 -38.72
N GLY A 793 -2.38 15.72 -39.54
CA GLY A 793 -2.56 14.30 -39.19
C GLY A 793 -1.23 13.58 -38.93
N GLU A 794 -0.27 13.77 -39.82
CA GLU A 794 1.06 13.18 -39.79
C GLU A 794 1.90 13.75 -38.66
N VAL A 795 1.87 15.08 -38.46
CA VAL A 795 2.57 15.74 -37.36
C VAL A 795 2.01 15.27 -36.01
N ASN A 796 0.67 15.15 -35.87
CA ASN A 796 0.05 14.58 -34.68
C ASN A 796 0.45 13.11 -34.45
N GLN A 797 0.63 12.32 -35.50
CA GLN A 797 1.16 10.96 -35.38
C GLN A 797 2.61 10.96 -34.89
N GLN A 798 3.45 11.86 -35.42
CA GLN A 798 4.84 12.00 -35.01
C GLN A 798 4.97 12.48 -33.55
N LEU A 799 4.18 13.46 -33.12
CA LEU A 799 4.13 13.93 -31.73
C LEU A 799 3.78 12.79 -30.77
N ARG A 800 2.73 12.02 -31.08
CA ARG A 800 2.35 10.84 -30.29
C ARG A 800 3.42 9.76 -30.30
N SER A 801 4.14 9.57 -31.41
CA SER A 801 5.26 8.63 -31.52
C SER A 801 6.42 9.05 -30.62
N LEU A 802 6.83 10.32 -30.69
CA LEU A 802 7.87 10.90 -29.84
C LEU A 802 7.50 10.83 -28.36
N HIS A 803 6.25 11.16 -28.01
CA HIS A 803 5.79 11.06 -26.64
C HIS A 803 5.88 9.60 -26.13
N ARG A 804 5.35 8.62 -26.86
CA ARG A 804 5.46 7.20 -26.46
C ARG A 804 6.91 6.75 -26.32
N ASN A 805 7.80 7.19 -27.20
CA ASN A 805 9.22 6.86 -27.16
C ASN A 805 9.93 7.53 -25.97
N GLU A 806 9.58 8.77 -25.63
CA GLU A 806 10.05 9.47 -24.42
C GLU A 806 9.68 8.68 -23.17
N GLN A 807 8.39 8.35 -23.03
CA GLN A 807 7.85 7.60 -21.89
C GLN A 807 8.55 6.24 -21.75
N ALA A 808 8.63 5.47 -22.84
CA ALA A 808 9.27 4.16 -22.85
C ALA A 808 10.77 4.23 -22.50
N ALA A 809 11.50 5.23 -23.02
CA ALA A 809 12.92 5.38 -22.75
C ALA A 809 13.22 5.75 -21.28
N ILE A 810 12.35 6.57 -20.65
CA ILE A 810 12.50 6.93 -19.25
C ILE A 810 12.16 5.75 -18.34
N TYR A 811 11.06 5.02 -18.60
CA TYR A 811 10.73 3.81 -17.86
C TYR A 811 11.83 2.74 -17.98
N ASP A 812 12.41 2.56 -19.16
CA ASP A 812 13.53 1.64 -19.37
C ASP A 812 14.75 2.05 -18.52
N THR A 813 15.06 3.35 -18.47
CA THR A 813 16.17 3.90 -17.66
C THR A 813 15.92 3.75 -16.15
N LEU A 814 14.66 3.88 -15.69
CA LEU A 814 14.29 3.69 -14.28
C LEU A 814 14.41 2.24 -13.82
N LEU A 815 14.06 1.29 -14.69
CA LEU A 815 13.87 -0.12 -14.31
C LEU A 815 15.07 -1.02 -14.65
N ARG A 816 15.91 -0.63 -15.61
CA ARG A 816 17.00 -1.48 -16.10
C ARG A 816 18.36 -0.86 -15.81
N PRO A 817 19.31 -1.64 -15.26
CA PRO A 817 20.67 -1.17 -15.07
C PRO A 817 21.31 -0.87 -16.44
N PRO A 818 22.21 0.12 -16.52
CA PRO A 818 22.91 0.44 -17.76
C PRO A 818 23.70 -0.77 -18.26
N THR A 819 23.43 -1.19 -19.49
CA THR A 819 24.16 -2.29 -20.15
C THR A 819 25.46 -1.78 -20.78
N ARG A 820 26.51 -2.61 -20.79
CA ARG A 820 27.78 -2.25 -21.42
C ARG A 820 27.58 -1.94 -22.91
N GLY A 821 27.95 -0.73 -23.33
CA GLY A 821 27.85 -0.28 -24.72
C GLY A 821 26.56 0.50 -25.06
N VAL A 822 25.58 0.57 -24.15
CA VAL A 822 24.39 1.41 -24.31
C VAL A 822 24.52 2.62 -23.39
N THR A 823 24.52 3.83 -23.95
CA THR A 823 24.56 5.08 -23.18
C THR A 823 23.16 5.38 -22.64
N PRO A 824 22.92 5.33 -21.32
CA PRO A 824 21.61 5.67 -20.74
C PRO A 824 21.27 7.14 -20.97
N LEU A 825 19.98 7.50 -20.86
CA LEU A 825 19.54 8.90 -20.93
C LEU A 825 20.20 9.75 -19.84
N VAL A 826 20.19 9.21 -18.61
CA VAL A 826 20.82 9.76 -17.40
C VAL A 826 21.47 8.58 -16.65
N PRO A 827 22.79 8.55 -16.48
CA PRO A 827 23.48 7.40 -15.88
C PRO A 827 23.04 7.04 -14.45
N GLN A 828 22.61 8.04 -13.66
CA GLN A 828 22.33 7.88 -12.23
C GLN A 828 20.88 7.49 -11.91
N LEU A 829 19.95 7.62 -12.87
CA LEU A 829 18.51 7.49 -12.61
C LEU A 829 18.12 6.08 -12.13
N TYR A 830 18.79 5.04 -12.66
CA TYR A 830 18.63 3.67 -12.18
C TYR A 830 19.12 3.50 -10.73
N ASP A 831 20.26 4.10 -10.38
CA ASP A 831 20.82 4.00 -9.03
C ASP A 831 19.92 4.74 -8.02
N GLU A 832 19.32 5.86 -8.43
CA GLU A 832 18.34 6.61 -7.64
C GLU A 832 17.05 5.80 -7.39
N SER A 833 16.50 5.14 -8.42
CA SER A 833 15.31 4.28 -8.27
C SER A 833 15.60 3.04 -7.42
N SER A 834 16.78 2.45 -7.58
CA SER A 834 17.28 1.33 -6.77
C SER A 834 17.46 1.73 -5.30
N ARG A 835 18.01 2.92 -5.04
CA ARG A 835 18.12 3.50 -3.70
C ARG A 835 16.75 3.75 -3.08
N LEU A 836 15.81 4.34 -3.81
CA LEU A 836 14.43 4.53 -3.34
C LEU A 836 13.79 3.21 -2.91
N SER A 837 13.91 2.17 -3.74
CA SER A 837 13.42 0.82 -3.45
C SER A 837 14.09 0.22 -2.22
N THR A 838 15.40 0.43 -2.05
CA THR A 838 16.17 -0.02 -0.88
C THR A 838 15.66 0.64 0.40
N VAL A 839 15.41 1.96 0.37
CA VAL A 839 14.89 2.69 1.53
C VAL A 839 13.47 2.24 1.90
N LYS A 840 12.59 2.00 0.92
CA LYS A 840 11.26 1.42 1.19
C LYS A 840 11.37 0.03 1.83
N ALA A 841 12.25 -0.83 1.30
CA ALA A 841 12.47 -2.17 1.86
C ALA A 841 13.01 -2.11 3.30
N LEU A 842 13.91 -1.16 3.60
CA LEU A 842 14.39 -0.89 4.95
C LEU A 842 13.26 -0.47 5.89
N MET A 843 12.38 0.44 5.44
CA MET A 843 11.22 0.85 6.22
C MET A 843 10.30 -0.34 6.51
N ARG A 844 10.03 -1.20 5.52
CA ARG A 844 9.27 -2.44 5.72
C ARG A 844 9.93 -3.33 6.77
N GLN A 845 11.25 -3.57 6.69
CA GLN A 845 11.96 -4.38 7.67
C GLN A 845 11.84 -3.81 9.09
N GLN A 846 12.02 -2.50 9.25
CA GLN A 846 11.88 -1.83 10.54
C GLN A 846 10.46 -1.95 11.09
N MET A 847 9.43 -1.77 10.24
CA MET A 847 8.04 -1.94 10.65
C MET A 847 7.75 -3.39 11.06
N THR A 848 8.23 -4.39 10.32
CA THR A 848 8.04 -5.80 10.69
C THR A 848 8.79 -6.19 11.97
N LEU A 849 9.97 -5.63 12.23
CA LEU A 849 10.75 -5.92 13.44
C LEU A 849 10.22 -5.21 14.68
N PHE A 850 9.96 -3.91 14.56
CA PHE A 850 9.72 -3.04 15.72
C PHE A 850 8.26 -2.61 15.86
N TYR A 851 7.48 -2.69 14.79
CA TYR A 851 6.07 -2.27 14.75
C TYR A 851 5.11 -3.31 14.13
N PRO A 852 5.30 -4.63 14.33
CA PRO A 852 4.53 -5.64 13.61
C PRO A 852 3.02 -5.53 13.80
N GLN A 853 2.53 -5.13 14.98
CA GLN A 853 1.09 -4.99 15.22
C GLN A 853 0.45 -3.90 14.37
N LEU A 854 1.16 -2.80 14.15
CA LEU A 854 0.65 -1.69 13.34
C LEU A 854 0.45 -2.09 11.88
N LEU A 855 1.19 -3.09 11.37
CA LEU A 855 1.00 -3.66 10.04
C LEU A 855 -0.20 -4.62 9.95
N LEU A 856 -0.74 -5.07 11.09
CA LEU A 856 -1.95 -5.88 11.18
C LEU A 856 -3.20 -5.02 11.48
N GLU A 857 -3.02 -3.84 12.08
CA GLU A 857 -4.14 -2.96 12.52
C GLU A 857 -4.46 -1.85 11.52
N SER A 858 -3.50 -1.50 10.67
CA SER A 858 -3.62 -0.37 9.75
C SER A 858 -3.40 -0.80 8.31
N ASP A 859 -4.50 -0.92 7.57
CA ASP A 859 -4.49 -1.14 6.12
C ASP A 859 -3.73 -0.03 5.38
N ALA A 860 -3.74 1.21 5.90
CA ALA A 860 -2.98 2.32 5.33
C ALA A 860 -1.46 2.12 5.47
N LEU A 861 -0.99 1.74 6.66
CA LEU A 861 0.43 1.44 6.89
C LEU A 861 0.87 0.19 6.15
N ARG A 862 0.02 -0.84 6.09
CA ARG A 862 0.30 -2.06 5.32
C ARG A 862 0.36 -1.78 3.82
N SER A 863 -0.59 -1.00 3.30
CA SER A 863 -0.62 -0.54 1.91
C SER A 863 0.70 0.13 1.53
N ALA A 864 1.21 1.01 2.38
CA ALA A 864 2.47 1.73 2.18
C ALA A 864 3.65 0.83 1.79
N VAL A 865 3.77 -0.33 2.45
CA VAL A 865 4.98 -1.18 2.38
C VAL A 865 4.78 -2.48 1.60
N ALA A 866 3.55 -2.98 1.48
CA ALA A 866 3.26 -4.26 0.85
C ALA A 866 2.32 -4.16 -0.36
N GLY A 867 1.47 -3.13 -0.41
CA GLY A 867 0.38 -3.03 -1.38
C GLY A 867 0.73 -2.29 -2.67
N HIS A 868 -0.15 -2.43 -3.67
CA HIS A 868 -0.06 -1.70 -4.94
C HIS A 868 -0.39 -0.20 -4.80
N GLY A 869 -1.12 0.17 -3.74
CA GLY A 869 -1.36 1.56 -3.33
C GLY A 869 -0.16 2.18 -2.60
N GLY A 870 0.90 1.40 -2.34
CA GLY A 870 2.02 1.80 -1.50
C GLY A 870 3.02 2.76 -2.11
N LEU A 871 4.04 3.08 -1.32
CA LEU A 871 5.14 3.95 -1.72
C LEU A 871 5.83 3.46 -3.01
N LEU A 872 6.32 4.41 -3.81
CA LEU A 872 7.02 4.13 -5.05
C LEU A 872 8.28 3.29 -4.81
N ASP A 873 8.42 2.22 -5.58
CA ASP A 873 9.61 1.38 -5.72
C ASP A 873 9.65 0.80 -7.14
N ASN A 874 10.66 0.01 -7.47
CA ASN A 874 10.80 -0.57 -8.82
C ASN A 874 9.63 -1.48 -9.22
N THR A 875 8.95 -2.13 -8.27
CA THR A 875 7.77 -2.96 -8.56
C THR A 875 6.57 -2.08 -8.90
N ILE A 876 6.34 -0.99 -8.18
CA ILE A 876 5.29 -0.01 -8.46
C ILE A 876 5.59 0.75 -9.76
N ILE A 877 6.84 1.15 -10.01
CA ILE A 877 7.24 1.78 -11.29
C ILE A 877 6.97 0.83 -12.47
N SER A 878 7.33 -0.45 -12.34
CA SER A 878 7.05 -1.46 -13.37
C SER A 878 5.56 -1.63 -13.63
N ARG A 879 4.74 -1.60 -12.57
CA ARG A 879 3.28 -1.62 -12.69
C ARG A 879 2.75 -0.36 -13.37
N PHE A 880 3.19 0.82 -12.97
CA PHE A 880 2.80 2.08 -13.58
C PHE A 880 3.11 2.11 -15.08
N ASN A 881 4.24 1.54 -15.49
CA ASN A 881 4.54 1.32 -16.90
C ASN A 881 3.51 0.39 -17.58
N ASN A 882 3.16 -0.75 -16.97
CA ASN A 882 2.17 -1.68 -17.52
C ASN A 882 0.75 -1.07 -17.58
N ASP A 883 0.41 -0.21 -16.63
CA ASP A 883 -0.88 0.48 -16.53
C ASP A 883 -0.92 1.77 -17.40
N ASN A 884 0.15 2.06 -18.16
CA ASN A 884 0.30 3.27 -18.99
C ASN A 884 0.15 4.59 -18.21
N VAL A 885 0.60 4.63 -16.97
CA VAL A 885 0.69 5.89 -16.19
C VAL A 885 1.75 6.77 -16.83
N ALA A 886 1.44 8.05 -17.04
CA ALA A 886 2.42 8.99 -17.59
C ALA A 886 3.56 9.23 -16.60
N VAL A 887 4.78 9.31 -17.11
CA VAL A 887 6.01 9.63 -16.36
C VAL A 887 5.87 10.96 -15.61
N ASP A 888 5.16 11.92 -16.21
CA ASP A 888 4.91 13.24 -15.62
C ASP A 888 4.06 13.15 -14.34
N ASP A 889 3.17 12.16 -14.24
CA ASP A 889 2.30 11.96 -13.08
C ASP A 889 3.01 11.23 -11.92
N LEU A 890 4.08 10.49 -12.22
CA LEU A 890 4.78 9.63 -11.24
C LEU A 890 5.15 10.37 -9.96
N ASN A 891 5.72 11.57 -10.12
CA ASN A 891 6.21 12.35 -8.98
C ASN A 891 5.05 12.82 -8.09
N SER A 892 3.98 13.34 -8.69
CA SER A 892 2.81 13.82 -7.96
C SER A 892 2.10 12.68 -7.19
N LEU A 893 1.92 11.53 -7.85
CA LEU A 893 1.34 10.33 -7.24
C LEU A 893 2.21 9.80 -6.10
N ALA A 894 3.52 9.79 -6.27
CA ALA A 894 4.44 9.31 -5.25
C ALA A 894 4.46 10.22 -4.00
N PHE A 895 4.42 11.55 -4.18
CA PHE A 895 4.32 12.48 -3.05
C PHE A 895 2.98 12.41 -2.32
N ALA A 896 1.86 12.29 -3.05
CA ALA A 896 0.54 12.10 -2.43
C ALA A 896 0.50 10.82 -1.57
N ARG A 897 1.09 9.72 -2.06
CA ARG A 897 1.21 8.47 -1.30
C ARG A 897 2.12 8.63 -0.08
N LEU A 898 3.24 9.34 -0.21
CA LEU A 898 4.13 9.62 0.92
C LEU A 898 3.42 10.42 2.02
N GLU A 899 2.66 11.46 1.66
CA GLU A 899 1.90 12.26 2.61
C GLU A 899 0.83 11.45 3.36
N ALA A 900 0.11 10.57 2.64
CA ALA A 900 -0.87 9.67 3.25
C ALA A 900 -0.23 8.73 4.28
N VAL A 901 0.95 8.20 4.00
CA VAL A 901 1.69 7.32 4.92
C VAL A 901 2.23 8.10 6.13
N GLU A 902 2.73 9.31 5.93
CA GLU A 902 3.14 10.18 7.04
C GLU A 902 1.97 10.52 7.95
N GLN A 903 0.79 10.78 7.40
CA GLN A 903 -0.43 11.04 8.16
C GLN A 903 -0.86 9.79 8.94
N ALA A 904 -0.90 8.62 8.28
CA ALA A 904 -1.24 7.35 8.91
C ALA A 904 -0.26 6.97 10.04
N TRP A 905 1.03 7.28 9.87
CA TRP A 905 2.04 7.07 10.90
C TRP A 905 1.86 8.03 12.08
N ARG A 906 1.66 9.33 11.83
CA ARG A 906 1.45 10.32 12.90
C ARG A 906 0.20 10.08 13.72
N ALA A 907 -0.82 9.45 13.13
CA ALA A 907 -2.05 9.06 13.82
C ALA A 907 -1.83 7.93 14.85
N GLN A 908 -0.70 7.22 14.80
CA GLN A 908 -0.41 6.16 15.76
C GLN A 908 -0.03 6.73 17.13
N PRO A 909 -0.44 6.06 18.24
CA PRO A 909 -0.10 6.51 19.58
C PRO A 909 1.39 6.72 19.78
N GLU A 910 1.72 7.83 20.44
CA GLU A 910 3.10 8.25 20.62
C GLU A 910 3.94 7.21 21.38
N LEU A 911 3.37 6.55 22.38
CA LEU A 911 4.08 5.54 23.17
C LEU A 911 4.51 4.34 22.31
N ILE A 912 3.66 3.87 21.40
CA ILE A 912 4.04 2.80 20.48
C ILE A 912 5.14 3.28 19.56
N ARG A 913 4.99 4.47 18.95
CA ARG A 913 6.01 5.03 18.05
C ARG A 913 7.36 5.19 18.75
N ARG A 914 7.38 5.46 20.05
CA ARG A 914 8.61 5.55 20.84
C ARG A 914 9.19 4.20 21.21
N THR A 915 8.36 3.21 21.52
CA THR A 915 8.84 1.98 22.19
C THR A 915 8.59 0.68 21.43
N GLY A 916 8.07 0.77 20.21
CA GLY A 916 7.70 -0.38 19.40
C GLY A 916 6.44 -1.12 19.86
N SER A 917 6.08 -2.14 19.09
CA SER A 917 5.03 -3.12 19.38
C SER A 917 5.62 -4.54 19.40
N VAL A 918 4.84 -5.52 19.86
CA VAL A 918 5.29 -6.90 20.03
C VAL A 918 4.80 -7.77 18.87
N ALA A 919 5.66 -8.61 18.31
CA ALA A 919 5.24 -9.60 17.30
C ALA A 919 4.18 -10.55 17.87
N GLY A 920 3.10 -10.81 17.11
CA GLY A 920 2.00 -11.67 17.54
C GLY A 920 2.46 -13.04 18.04
N SER A 921 3.30 -13.72 17.25
CA SER A 921 3.90 -15.01 17.59
C SER A 921 4.65 -15.02 18.93
N LEU A 922 5.41 -13.97 19.24
CA LEU A 922 6.12 -13.82 20.51
C LEU A 922 5.14 -13.62 21.67
N ALA A 923 4.10 -12.80 21.48
CA ALA A 923 3.06 -12.59 22.49
C ALA A 923 2.26 -13.88 22.76
N HIS A 924 1.89 -14.63 21.72
CA HIS A 924 1.18 -15.90 21.83
C HIS A 924 2.02 -16.97 22.54
N ALA A 925 3.30 -17.10 22.18
CA ALA A 925 4.22 -17.99 22.85
C ALA A 925 4.37 -17.66 24.34
N MET A 926 4.56 -16.38 24.69
CA MET A 926 4.62 -15.95 26.09
C MET A 926 3.32 -16.19 26.85
N MET A 927 2.16 -15.95 26.23
CA MET A 927 0.85 -16.28 26.80
C MET A 927 0.73 -17.77 27.14
N ARG A 928 1.17 -18.66 26.24
CA ARG A 928 1.19 -20.11 26.49
C ARG A 928 2.07 -20.49 27.66
N LEU A 929 3.29 -19.95 27.72
CA LEU A 929 4.22 -20.22 28.82
C LEU A 929 3.71 -19.67 30.16
N ASN A 930 3.03 -18.52 30.15
CA ASN A 930 2.37 -17.97 31.34
C ASN A 930 1.22 -18.87 31.80
N ALA A 931 0.35 -19.30 30.89
CA ALA A 931 -0.75 -20.20 31.19
C ALA A 931 -0.25 -21.52 31.81
N LEU A 932 0.85 -22.08 31.29
CA LEU A 932 1.46 -23.28 31.86
C LEU A 932 2.02 -23.06 33.25
N TYR A 933 2.66 -21.91 33.49
CA TYR A 933 3.17 -21.59 34.82
C TYR A 933 2.02 -21.52 35.83
N GLU A 934 0.95 -20.79 35.50
CA GLU A 934 -0.23 -20.67 36.36
C GLU A 934 -0.92 -22.02 36.61
N ARG A 935 -1.05 -22.86 35.57
CA ARG A 935 -1.72 -24.17 35.69
C ARG A 935 -0.94 -25.20 36.52
N HIS A 936 0.40 -25.15 36.51
CA HIS A 936 1.23 -26.24 37.03
C HIS A 936 2.11 -25.87 38.24
N PHE A 937 2.47 -24.60 38.40
CA PHE A 937 3.51 -24.17 39.36
C PHE A 937 3.11 -22.99 40.24
N ALA A 938 2.11 -22.19 39.84
CA ALA A 938 1.58 -21.16 40.73
C ALA A 938 1.03 -21.81 42.00
N ALA A 939 1.29 -21.17 43.15
CA ALA A 939 0.80 -21.67 44.43
C ALA A 939 -0.74 -21.77 44.35
N PRO A 940 -1.34 -22.91 44.78
CA PRO A 940 -2.78 -22.95 44.96
C PRO A 940 -3.15 -21.84 45.95
N PRO A 941 -4.23 -21.07 45.70
CA PRO A 941 -4.65 -20.02 46.62
C PRO A 941 -4.85 -20.63 48.01
N GLU A 942 -4.36 -19.94 49.05
CA GLU A 942 -4.59 -20.34 50.45
C GLU A 942 -6.08 -20.63 50.64
N ALA A 943 -6.41 -21.84 51.12
CA ALA A 943 -7.77 -22.16 51.51
C ALA A 943 -8.23 -21.11 52.55
N PRO A 944 -9.47 -20.61 52.47
CA PRO A 944 -9.97 -19.71 53.50
C PRO A 944 -9.77 -20.38 54.86
N ALA A 945 -9.12 -19.68 55.79
CA ALA A 945 -8.94 -20.16 57.15
C ALA A 945 -10.31 -20.58 57.67
N GLU A 946 -10.47 -21.87 58.00
CA GLU A 946 -11.64 -22.33 58.74
C GLU A 946 -11.73 -21.45 59.99
N VAL A 947 -12.73 -20.58 60.02
CA VAL A 947 -13.10 -19.87 61.23
C VAL A 947 -13.55 -20.96 62.19
N SER A 948 -12.64 -21.36 63.07
CA SER A 948 -12.94 -22.26 64.17
C SER A 948 -14.06 -21.62 64.98
N ALA A 949 -15.24 -22.24 64.91
CA ALA A 949 -16.38 -21.95 65.77
C ALA A 949 -16.03 -22.36 67.20
N GLU A 950 -15.23 -21.55 67.88
CA GLU A 950 -14.95 -21.68 69.32
C GLU A 950 -14.57 -20.30 69.89
N SER A 951 -15.57 -19.44 70.05
CA SER A 951 -15.64 -18.42 71.11
C SER A 951 -16.95 -17.64 71.03
N ALA A 952 -18.03 -18.34 71.37
CA ALA A 952 -19.25 -17.72 71.87
C ALA A 952 -19.75 -18.56 73.05
N ASP A 953 -19.11 -18.34 74.20
CA ASP A 953 -19.68 -18.54 75.54
C ASP A 953 -19.32 -17.31 76.38
#